data_AF-A0A944YCI1-F1
#
_entry.id   AF-A0A944YCI1-F1
#
_cell.length_a   1.000
_cell.length_b   1.000
_cell.length_c   1.000
_cell.angle_alpha   90.00
_cell.angle_beta   90.00
_cell.angle_gamma   90.00
#
_symmetry.space_group_name_H-M   'P 1'
#
loop_
_entity.id
_entity.type
_entity.pdbx_description
1 polymer ?
#
loop_
_entity_poly.entity_id
_entity_poly.type
_entity_poly.pdbx_seq_one_letter_code
_entity_poly.pdbx_strand_id
1 'polypeptide(L)'
;MRTLGMNMVWTLRWLIITGTLFNGIHLSSDNASPHFATEIVPILTKAGCNSGACHGAATGKGSFKLSLFAEDAVADFEAISRDRFSRRLNLDHPEKSLILKKASKQIKHEGGRRIRRSSRDFETLKKWITAGAPKGDPGIQCVGLEVSPEEIKAQKKGDTLPISVRALMADGTKKDVTRWCVFESMDDGVADVTGGGEVVFQNHGVTSVMIRFGALTSSARIGLPYPKLNQPSPFIPSHPIDQVLLKEWNKWNLNPVGEAKLHSKIRRLFLDLTGQLPSADEAEHWAPLLITEGGYHNLVKHLQSTPSFADYWSLKFADWLLIDSKKLGMEAGEVYYGWIRNQILHNRSMLSLARSLLETRGSFLEEAPSNFHRKTNDPRDMAEYVGQTILGARIACARCHNHPVDRWTLTDYHDFAAIFSKTGLENGKVVYKDLGEVPHPKTGQASVPRPLGVADISNSTETSDPLKTLGHWLETQGQDRFARAFSNRIWKQFFGRGVVEPVDDLRSTNPPLIPNLLDTIASHWSVRNYRFHDLIELLVTSRAYQQLASFEAVEGSPKGFFNAMVPRELDGRVLVDAIREVTDQSGFLNDALGGSAITSWDHRMESFALDTLGRCQRDEPCEDSGTSGGGLSKSLYLFNDPELQTVLDASAAETLQSPDWHPKTSIKELYWKAYSRLPTSDEMHYWNQAIDGSEAKQDLLSDMMWAILNSREFIWNH
;
A
#
# COMPACT_ATOMS: atom_id res chain seq x y z
N MET A 1 1.70 -86.68 3.76
CA MET A 1 0.89 -86.21 2.59
C MET A 1 1.84 -85.49 1.61
N ARG A 2 1.44 -85.41 0.33
CA ARG A 2 2.05 -84.70 -0.85
C ARG A 2 3.20 -83.70 -0.57
N THR A 3 4.42 -83.79 -1.15
CA THR A 3 4.87 -83.68 -2.59
C THR A 3 4.58 -82.31 -3.23
N LEU A 4 5.48 -81.54 -3.88
CA LEU A 4 6.92 -81.64 -4.29
C LEU A 4 7.71 -80.38 -3.77
N GLY A 5 8.96 -79.98 -4.09
CA GLY A 5 10.03 -80.35 -5.07
C GLY A 5 10.14 -79.37 -6.27
N MET A 6 11.29 -79.07 -6.92
CA MET A 6 12.71 -79.48 -6.75
C MET A 6 13.65 -78.68 -7.73
N ASN A 7 14.90 -78.37 -7.32
CA ASN A 7 16.16 -77.99 -8.04
C ASN A 7 16.20 -77.60 -9.55
N MET A 8 16.97 -76.54 -9.88
CA MET A 8 18.19 -76.54 -10.76
C MET A 8 18.77 -75.09 -10.89
N VAL A 9 20.06 -74.74 -11.12
CA VAL A 9 21.42 -75.36 -11.20
C VAL A 9 22.19 -75.08 -12.51
N TRP A 10 23.13 -74.13 -12.42
CA TRP A 10 24.48 -74.03 -13.04
C TRP A 10 24.73 -73.81 -14.57
N THR A 11 25.41 -72.67 -14.86
CA THR A 11 26.56 -72.43 -15.80
C THR A 11 26.44 -72.61 -17.34
N LEU A 12 26.95 -71.60 -18.08
CA LEU A 12 28.26 -71.74 -18.77
C LEU A 12 29.04 -70.39 -18.89
N ARG A 13 29.83 -70.15 -19.96
CA ARG A 13 31.08 -69.34 -19.94
C ARG A 13 31.56 -68.88 -21.34
N TRP A 14 32.44 -67.88 -21.40
CA TRP A 14 33.14 -67.27 -22.58
C TRP A 14 32.28 -66.28 -23.41
N LEU A 15 32.81 -65.27 -24.12
CA LEU A 15 34.18 -65.07 -24.66
C LEU A 15 34.77 -63.65 -24.38
N ILE A 16 35.98 -63.38 -24.88
CA ILE A 16 36.79 -62.17 -24.66
C ILE A 16 36.83 -61.30 -25.93
N ILE A 17 36.88 -59.95 -25.82
CA ILE A 17 37.80 -59.01 -26.54
C ILE A 17 37.38 -57.54 -26.33
N THR A 18 38.39 -56.66 -26.37
CA THR A 18 38.41 -55.22 -26.06
C THR A 18 37.32 -54.35 -26.72
N GLY A 19 36.73 -53.43 -25.94
CA GLY A 19 35.91 -52.32 -26.43
C GLY A 19 36.18 -51.05 -25.60
N THR A 20 36.66 -50.00 -26.26
CA THR A 20 37.09 -48.68 -25.73
C THR A 20 36.24 -48.08 -24.60
N LEU A 21 36.88 -47.74 -23.48
CA LEU A 21 36.37 -46.77 -22.49
C LEU A 21 36.45 -45.34 -23.06
N PHE A 22 35.40 -44.89 -23.74
CA PHE A 22 35.20 -43.45 -23.97
C PHE A 22 34.34 -42.87 -22.84
N ASN A 23 34.96 -42.07 -21.97
CA ASN A 23 34.21 -41.25 -21.03
C ASN A 23 33.37 -40.24 -21.83
N GLY A 24 32.05 -40.39 -21.77
CA GLY A 24 31.09 -39.43 -22.30
C GLY A 24 31.07 -38.13 -21.49
N ILE A 25 32.17 -37.37 -21.53
CA ILE A 25 32.18 -35.99 -21.08
C ILE A 25 31.24 -35.22 -22.02
N HIS A 26 30.05 -34.88 -21.52
CA HIS A 26 29.17 -33.93 -22.20
C HIS A 26 29.81 -32.54 -22.15
N LEU A 27 30.75 -32.32 -23.07
CA LEU A 27 31.18 -30.99 -23.49
C LEU A 27 29.95 -30.29 -24.06
N SER A 28 29.33 -29.44 -23.23
CA SER A 28 28.35 -28.48 -23.71
C SER A 28 29.02 -27.58 -24.76
N SER A 29 28.32 -27.31 -25.85
CA SER A 29 28.85 -26.57 -26.98
C SER A 29 29.04 -25.09 -26.63
N ASP A 30 30.23 -24.73 -26.14
CA ASP A 30 30.67 -23.35 -25.78
C ASP A 30 30.82 -22.40 -27.01
N ASN A 31 30.07 -22.70 -28.07
CA ASN A 31 30.12 -22.14 -29.41
C ASN A 31 28.76 -21.51 -29.82
N ALA A 32 27.76 -21.51 -28.95
CA ALA A 32 26.52 -20.77 -29.15
C ALA A 32 26.79 -19.25 -29.02
N SER A 33 26.32 -18.46 -29.98
CA SER A 33 26.36 -16.99 -29.87
C SER A 33 25.44 -16.54 -28.72
N PRO A 34 25.85 -15.55 -27.90
CA PRO A 34 24.97 -14.97 -26.89
C PRO A 34 23.67 -14.43 -27.52
N HIS A 35 22.54 -14.70 -26.88
CA HIS A 35 21.23 -14.24 -27.30
C HIS A 35 21.01 -12.77 -26.93
N PHE A 36 20.47 -11.94 -27.83
CA PHE A 36 20.43 -10.51 -27.58
C PHE A 36 19.52 -10.16 -26.39
N ALA A 37 18.24 -10.53 -26.46
CA ALA A 37 17.24 -10.14 -25.46
C ALA A 37 17.48 -10.74 -24.06
N THR A 38 18.13 -11.91 -23.97
CA THR A 38 18.24 -12.69 -22.72
C THR A 38 19.66 -12.81 -22.18
N GLU A 39 20.67 -12.25 -22.87
CA GLU A 39 22.06 -12.23 -22.41
C GLU A 39 22.75 -10.88 -22.59
N ILE A 40 22.51 -10.19 -23.72
CA ILE A 40 23.16 -8.91 -24.03
C ILE A 40 22.44 -7.72 -23.40
N VAL A 41 21.12 -7.64 -23.53
CA VAL A 41 20.36 -6.53 -22.93
C VAL A 41 20.40 -6.56 -21.39
N PRO A 42 20.28 -7.73 -20.71
CA PRO A 42 20.44 -7.79 -19.25
C PRO A 42 21.81 -7.29 -18.73
N ILE A 43 22.90 -7.50 -19.49
CA ILE A 43 24.21 -6.88 -19.19
C ILE A 43 24.10 -5.35 -19.20
N LEU A 44 23.41 -4.78 -20.19
CA LEU A 44 23.22 -3.32 -20.31
C LEU A 44 22.30 -2.77 -19.21
N THR A 45 21.27 -3.52 -18.80
CA THR A 45 20.42 -3.19 -17.65
C THR A 45 21.21 -3.20 -16.34
N LYS A 46 21.97 -4.27 -16.07
CA LYS A 46 22.83 -4.36 -14.87
C LYS A 46 23.94 -3.30 -14.82
N ALA A 47 24.47 -2.93 -15.98
CA ALA A 47 25.43 -1.84 -16.12
C ALA A 47 24.78 -0.43 -16.02
N GLY A 48 23.46 -0.34 -15.85
CA GLY A 48 22.70 0.91 -15.77
C GLY A 48 22.62 1.69 -17.09
N CYS A 49 23.02 1.09 -18.22
CA CYS A 49 23.14 1.78 -19.51
C CYS A 49 21.79 2.24 -20.06
N ASN A 50 20.74 1.45 -19.87
CA ASN A 50 19.34 1.73 -20.26
C ASN A 50 18.46 2.17 -19.07
N SER A 51 19.06 2.69 -18.00
CA SER A 51 18.33 3.38 -16.93
C SER A 51 17.85 4.76 -17.39
N GLY A 52 16.84 5.32 -16.70
CA GLY A 52 16.32 6.68 -16.97
C GLY A 52 17.35 7.80 -16.80
N ALA A 53 18.43 7.57 -16.03
CA ALA A 53 19.55 8.51 -15.91
C ALA A 53 20.52 8.46 -17.12
N CYS A 54 20.49 7.38 -17.90
CA CYS A 54 21.37 7.13 -19.04
C CYS A 54 20.55 7.02 -20.34
N HIS A 55 20.81 6.03 -21.20
CA HIS A 55 20.18 5.96 -22.52
C HIS A 55 18.70 5.56 -22.49
N GLY A 56 18.19 5.05 -21.36
CA GLY A 56 16.76 4.79 -21.12
C GLY A 56 15.96 6.04 -20.73
N ALA A 57 16.58 7.22 -20.69
CA ALA A 57 15.86 8.49 -20.59
C ALA A 57 14.84 8.64 -21.73
N ALA A 58 13.74 9.36 -21.51
CA ALA A 58 12.69 9.56 -22.52
C ALA A 58 13.24 10.10 -23.87
N THR A 59 14.26 10.97 -23.83
CA THR A 59 14.97 11.53 -24.98
C THR A 59 16.21 10.73 -25.43
N GLY A 60 16.60 9.70 -24.68
CA GLY A 60 17.95 9.15 -24.71
C GLY A 60 19.03 10.15 -24.26
N LYS A 61 20.30 9.81 -24.51
CA LYS A 61 21.48 10.66 -24.25
C LYS A 61 22.47 10.56 -25.41
N GLY A 62 23.08 11.69 -25.82
CA GLY A 62 24.10 11.71 -26.88
C GLY A 62 23.62 11.16 -28.24
N SER A 63 22.35 11.41 -28.59
CA SER A 63 21.67 10.81 -29.76
C SER A 63 21.69 9.27 -29.80
N PHE A 64 21.68 8.64 -28.62
CA PHE A 64 21.45 7.21 -28.45
C PHE A 64 20.39 7.02 -27.37
N LYS A 65 19.27 6.43 -27.77
CA LYS A 65 18.16 6.03 -26.89
C LYS A 65 18.13 4.49 -26.84
N LEU A 66 17.82 3.98 -25.66
CA LEU A 66 17.42 2.59 -25.42
C LEU A 66 16.04 2.62 -24.75
N SER A 67 15.38 1.48 -24.71
CA SER A 67 14.15 1.26 -23.98
C SER A 67 14.43 1.29 -22.47
N LEU A 68 13.49 1.79 -21.65
CA LEU A 68 13.72 1.84 -20.21
C LEU A 68 13.85 0.42 -19.64
N PHE A 69 14.97 0.15 -18.97
CA PHE A 69 15.27 -1.14 -18.32
C PHE A 69 15.06 -2.40 -19.20
N ALA A 70 15.11 -2.31 -20.54
CA ALA A 70 14.86 -3.41 -21.48
C ALA A 70 13.39 -3.78 -21.75
N GLU A 71 12.44 -2.86 -21.56
CA GLU A 71 11.03 -3.05 -22.00
C GLU A 71 10.85 -3.48 -23.47
N ASP A 72 11.81 -3.20 -24.36
CA ASP A 72 11.69 -3.32 -25.81
C ASP A 72 13.03 -3.76 -26.41
N ALA A 73 13.33 -5.05 -26.21
CA ALA A 73 14.55 -5.68 -26.74
C ALA A 73 14.61 -5.70 -28.28
N VAL A 74 13.53 -5.33 -28.99
CA VAL A 74 13.54 -5.18 -30.45
C VAL A 74 14.06 -3.78 -30.81
N ALA A 75 13.49 -2.72 -30.24
CA ALA A 75 13.99 -1.36 -30.42
C ALA A 75 15.46 -1.22 -29.95
N ASP A 76 15.83 -1.84 -28.83
CA ASP A 76 17.21 -1.86 -28.34
C ASP A 76 18.18 -2.55 -29.32
N PHE A 77 17.73 -3.63 -29.98
CA PHE A 77 18.55 -4.31 -30.99
C PHE A 77 18.84 -3.39 -32.17
N GLU A 78 17.83 -2.68 -32.68
CA GLU A 78 18.00 -1.79 -33.84
C GLU A 78 18.79 -0.52 -33.48
N ALA A 79 18.53 0.05 -32.30
CA ALA A 79 19.28 1.20 -31.78
C ALA A 79 20.77 0.91 -31.60
N ILE A 80 21.13 -0.34 -31.29
CA ILE A 80 22.54 -0.78 -31.18
C ILE A 80 23.13 -1.20 -32.54
N SER A 81 22.45 -2.05 -33.31
CA SER A 81 23.02 -2.73 -34.47
C SER A 81 22.82 -2.03 -35.82
N ARG A 82 21.74 -1.24 -35.99
CA ARG A 82 21.33 -0.64 -37.27
C ARG A 82 21.47 0.89 -37.27
N ASP A 83 20.98 1.55 -36.22
CA ASP A 83 20.85 3.00 -36.17
C ASP A 83 22.18 3.75 -36.40
N ARG A 84 22.08 4.90 -37.10
CA ARG A 84 23.19 5.76 -37.53
C ARG A 84 24.31 4.98 -38.24
N PHE A 85 23.94 4.17 -39.25
CA PHE A 85 24.84 3.35 -40.08
C PHE A 85 25.67 2.37 -39.24
N SER A 86 25.03 1.64 -38.33
CA SER A 86 25.63 0.63 -37.45
C SER A 86 26.81 1.09 -36.57
N ARG A 87 27.09 2.40 -36.51
CA ARG A 87 28.33 3.02 -35.95
C ARG A 87 28.69 2.67 -34.50
N ARG A 88 27.79 1.99 -33.77
CA ARG A 88 28.00 1.57 -32.37
C ARG A 88 28.75 0.25 -32.29
N LEU A 89 28.67 -0.57 -33.35
CA LEU A 89 29.37 -1.82 -33.56
C LEU A 89 30.48 -1.64 -34.60
N ASN A 90 31.45 -2.54 -34.59
CA ASN A 90 32.41 -2.76 -35.66
C ASN A 90 32.61 -4.28 -35.76
N LEU A 91 32.23 -4.90 -36.88
CA LEU A 91 32.19 -6.36 -36.99
C LEU A 91 33.55 -6.94 -37.37
N ASP A 92 34.34 -6.23 -38.19
CA ASP A 92 35.70 -6.62 -38.58
C ASP A 92 36.70 -6.55 -37.41
N HIS A 93 36.42 -5.64 -36.47
CA HIS A 93 37.21 -5.37 -35.28
C HIS A 93 36.31 -5.14 -34.05
N PRO A 94 35.76 -6.23 -33.47
CA PRO A 94 34.81 -6.15 -32.35
C PRO A 94 35.26 -5.25 -31.20
N GLU A 95 36.55 -5.24 -30.85
CA GLU A 95 37.15 -4.42 -29.80
C GLU A 95 37.18 -2.91 -30.10
N LYS A 96 37.02 -2.50 -31.37
CA LYS A 96 36.91 -1.09 -31.79
C LYS A 96 35.50 -0.53 -31.61
N SER A 97 34.49 -1.38 -31.43
CA SER A 97 33.07 -1.01 -31.26
C SER A 97 32.85 0.06 -30.19
N LEU A 98 32.08 1.11 -30.51
CA LEU A 98 31.82 2.20 -29.57
C LEU A 98 31.06 1.73 -28.32
N ILE A 99 30.18 0.73 -28.42
CA ILE A 99 29.47 0.18 -27.26
C ILE A 99 30.44 -0.35 -26.20
N LEU A 100 31.45 -1.14 -26.61
CA LEU A 100 32.51 -1.62 -25.73
C LEU A 100 33.38 -0.47 -25.21
N LYS A 101 33.86 0.42 -26.10
CA LYS A 101 34.82 1.47 -25.74
C LYS A 101 34.22 2.57 -24.85
N LYS A 102 32.94 2.90 -25.01
CA LYS A 102 32.19 3.83 -24.12
C LYS A 102 31.89 3.18 -22.78
N ALA A 103 31.30 1.98 -22.76
CA ALA A 103 30.94 1.29 -21.51
C ALA A 103 32.16 1.04 -20.61
N SER A 104 33.32 0.74 -21.21
CA SER A 104 34.60 0.55 -20.49
C SER A 104 35.44 1.81 -20.27
N LYS A 105 34.95 3.00 -20.67
CA LYS A 105 35.65 4.30 -20.57
C LYS A 105 37.04 4.31 -21.24
N GLN A 106 37.24 3.50 -22.28
CA GLN A 106 38.43 3.55 -23.16
C GLN A 106 38.44 4.81 -24.04
N ILE A 107 37.30 5.50 -24.16
CA ILE A 107 37.14 6.84 -24.73
C ILE A 107 36.19 7.66 -23.83
N LYS A 108 36.24 9.00 -23.91
CA LYS A 108 35.42 9.89 -23.08
C LYS A 108 33.93 9.49 -23.15
N HIS A 109 33.33 9.24 -21.99
CA HIS A 109 31.94 8.89 -21.79
C HIS A 109 31.43 9.56 -20.52
N GLU A 110 30.31 10.28 -20.62
CA GLU A 110 29.73 11.07 -19.52
C GLU A 110 29.16 10.17 -18.42
N GLY A 111 28.49 9.07 -18.78
CA GLY A 111 28.08 8.02 -17.85
C GLY A 111 29.24 7.20 -17.25
N GLY A 112 30.49 7.67 -17.34
CA GLY A 112 31.66 7.06 -16.73
C GLY A 112 32.01 5.66 -17.27
N ARG A 113 32.55 4.82 -16.39
CA ARG A 113 32.84 3.40 -16.66
C ARG A 113 31.70 2.56 -16.09
N ARG A 114 30.91 1.92 -16.96
CA ARG A 114 29.80 1.04 -16.59
C ARG A 114 30.19 -0.45 -16.58
N ILE A 115 31.09 -0.86 -17.47
CA ILE A 115 31.55 -2.27 -17.58
C ILE A 115 33.09 -2.29 -17.48
N ARG A 116 33.68 -3.24 -16.73
CA ARG A 116 35.14 -3.40 -16.65
C ARG A 116 35.64 -4.19 -17.87
N ARG A 117 36.73 -3.77 -18.53
CA ARG A 117 37.28 -4.47 -19.71
C ARG A 117 37.66 -5.94 -19.42
N SER A 118 37.94 -6.28 -18.17
CA SER A 118 38.26 -7.63 -17.71
C SER A 118 37.05 -8.41 -17.16
N SER A 119 35.81 -7.91 -17.27
CA SER A 119 34.64 -8.67 -16.81
C SER A 119 34.15 -9.67 -17.86
N ARG A 120 33.50 -10.74 -17.40
CA ARG A 120 32.83 -11.71 -18.26
C ARG A 120 31.84 -11.05 -19.20
N ASP A 121 31.14 -10.01 -18.74
CA ASP A 121 30.14 -9.28 -19.53
C ASP A 121 30.75 -8.49 -20.71
N PHE A 122 31.96 -7.94 -20.55
CA PHE A 122 32.69 -7.31 -21.66
C PHE A 122 33.03 -8.33 -22.74
N GLU A 123 33.48 -9.52 -22.34
CA GLU A 123 33.79 -10.61 -23.28
C GLU A 123 32.53 -11.29 -23.84
N THR A 124 31.39 -11.32 -23.12
CA THR A 124 30.09 -11.75 -23.68
C THR A 124 29.59 -10.77 -24.73
N LEU A 125 29.64 -9.46 -24.46
CA LEU A 125 29.34 -8.42 -25.46
C LEU A 125 30.25 -8.56 -26.69
N LYS A 126 31.56 -8.77 -26.48
CA LYS A 126 32.52 -8.97 -27.56
C LYS A 126 32.28 -10.27 -28.35
N LYS A 127 31.98 -11.40 -27.70
CA LYS A 127 31.61 -12.67 -28.36
C LYS A 127 30.39 -12.47 -29.27
N TRP A 128 29.35 -11.77 -28.80
CA TRP A 128 28.17 -11.45 -29.60
C TRP A 128 28.48 -10.61 -30.84
N ILE A 129 29.29 -9.54 -30.70
CA ILE A 129 29.71 -8.72 -31.85
C ILE A 129 30.56 -9.56 -32.83
N THR A 130 31.44 -10.41 -32.32
CA THR A 130 32.29 -11.31 -33.13
C THR A 130 31.45 -12.33 -33.92
N ALA A 131 30.31 -12.76 -33.38
CA ALA A 131 29.35 -13.63 -34.05
C ALA A 131 28.45 -12.90 -35.09
N GLY A 132 28.75 -11.65 -35.45
CA GLY A 132 27.95 -10.83 -36.37
C GLY A 132 26.79 -10.09 -35.70
N ALA A 133 26.79 -9.97 -34.37
CA ALA A 133 25.75 -9.33 -33.57
C ALA A 133 24.31 -9.84 -33.86
N PRO A 134 24.05 -11.16 -33.82
CA PRO A 134 22.74 -11.72 -34.15
C PRO A 134 21.67 -11.33 -33.10
N LYS A 135 20.42 -11.15 -33.53
CA LYS A 135 19.30 -10.92 -32.61
C LYS A 135 19.02 -12.15 -31.72
N GLY A 136 19.28 -13.34 -32.26
CA GLY A 136 18.85 -14.61 -31.67
C GLY A 136 17.45 -15.02 -32.11
N ASP A 137 17.00 -16.18 -31.63
CA ASP A 137 15.69 -16.76 -31.96
C ASP A 137 14.56 -15.98 -31.26
N PRO A 138 13.57 -15.41 -31.99
CA PRO A 138 12.43 -14.73 -31.40
C PRO A 138 11.58 -15.57 -30.44
N GLY A 139 11.65 -16.90 -30.48
CA GLY A 139 10.97 -17.79 -29.53
C GLY A 139 11.63 -17.85 -28.15
N ILE A 140 12.93 -17.52 -28.04
CA ILE A 140 13.68 -17.57 -26.78
C ILE A 140 13.43 -16.27 -25.99
N GLN A 141 12.26 -16.19 -25.37
CA GLN A 141 11.82 -15.08 -24.52
C GLN A 141 11.77 -15.52 -23.05
N CYS A 142 12.13 -14.62 -22.14
CA CYS A 142 11.93 -14.83 -20.70
C CYS A 142 10.55 -14.29 -20.30
N VAL A 143 9.75 -15.14 -19.64
CA VAL A 143 8.34 -14.87 -19.30
C VAL A 143 8.11 -14.74 -17.78
N GLY A 144 9.12 -15.00 -16.95
CA GLY A 144 9.04 -14.90 -15.49
C GLY A 144 10.37 -15.19 -14.80
N LEU A 145 10.43 -14.98 -13.49
CA LEU A 145 11.61 -15.21 -12.66
C LEU A 145 11.27 -16.13 -11.49
N GLU A 146 12.03 -17.22 -11.36
CA GLU A 146 12.02 -18.08 -10.17
C GLU A 146 13.19 -17.66 -9.27
N VAL A 147 12.86 -17.16 -8.08
CA VAL A 147 13.84 -16.71 -7.06
C VAL A 147 14.03 -17.85 -6.06
N SER A 148 15.26 -18.11 -5.64
CA SER A 148 15.53 -19.23 -4.74
C SER A 148 16.72 -18.95 -3.80
N PRO A 149 16.52 -18.98 -2.47
CA PRO A 149 15.22 -19.13 -1.78
C PRO A 149 14.35 -17.88 -1.92
N GLU A 150 13.02 -18.04 -1.85
CA GLU A 150 12.06 -16.92 -1.81
C GLU A 150 12.05 -16.19 -0.46
N GLU A 151 12.49 -16.88 0.61
CA GLU A 151 12.64 -16.32 1.95
C GLU A 151 14.00 -16.70 2.58
N ILE A 152 14.74 -15.73 3.11
CA ILE A 152 15.98 -15.93 3.87
C ILE A 152 15.79 -15.53 5.33
N LYS A 153 16.24 -16.41 6.24
CA LYS A 153 16.29 -16.17 7.68
C LYS A 153 17.72 -16.37 8.18
N ALA A 154 18.39 -15.27 8.52
CA ALA A 154 19.74 -15.29 9.11
C ALA A 154 19.72 -15.78 10.57
N GLN A 155 20.90 -16.10 11.11
CA GLN A 155 21.09 -16.54 12.50
C GLN A 155 21.72 -15.45 13.37
N LYS A 156 22.60 -14.62 12.80
CA LYS A 156 23.32 -13.54 13.49
C LYS A 156 23.62 -12.36 12.56
N LYS A 157 24.00 -11.22 13.14
CA LYS A 157 24.59 -10.08 12.41
C LYS A 157 25.89 -10.52 11.74
N GLY A 158 26.15 -10.03 10.52
CA GLY A 158 27.29 -10.39 9.69
C GLY A 158 27.16 -11.73 8.95
N ASP A 159 26.04 -12.45 9.07
CA ASP A 159 25.75 -13.57 8.17
C ASP A 159 25.65 -13.06 6.72
N THR A 160 26.19 -13.85 5.78
CA THR A 160 26.12 -13.58 4.34
C THR A 160 25.48 -14.79 3.64
N LEU A 161 24.34 -14.59 2.96
CA LEU A 161 23.54 -15.67 2.39
C LEU A 161 23.12 -15.36 0.94
N PRO A 162 23.26 -16.29 -0.02
CA PRO A 162 23.00 -16.02 -1.43
C PRO A 162 21.53 -16.16 -1.83
N ILE A 163 21.08 -15.27 -2.72
CA ILE A 163 19.87 -15.41 -3.55
C ILE A 163 20.31 -15.87 -4.94
N SER A 164 19.67 -16.91 -5.48
CA SER A 164 19.79 -17.33 -6.88
C SER A 164 18.52 -16.97 -7.66
N VAL A 165 18.66 -16.70 -8.96
CA VAL A 165 17.56 -16.30 -9.84
C VAL A 165 17.62 -17.07 -11.15
N ARG A 166 16.53 -17.78 -11.46
CA ARG A 166 16.36 -18.54 -12.71
C ARG A 166 15.29 -17.88 -13.59
N ALA A 167 15.69 -17.48 -14.79
CA ALA A 167 14.79 -17.04 -15.83
C ALA A 167 13.92 -18.23 -16.29
N LEU A 168 12.60 -18.04 -16.28
CA LEU A 168 11.62 -18.93 -16.88
C LEU A 168 11.45 -18.51 -18.34
N MET A 169 11.58 -19.46 -19.27
CA MET A 169 11.57 -19.19 -20.70
C MET A 169 10.26 -19.67 -21.35
N ALA A 170 9.87 -19.08 -22.47
CA ALA A 170 8.62 -19.38 -23.17
C ALA A 170 8.55 -20.84 -23.70
N ASP A 171 9.70 -21.48 -23.91
CA ASP A 171 9.84 -22.91 -24.27
C ASP A 171 9.78 -23.85 -23.05
N GLY A 172 9.53 -23.33 -21.85
CA GLY A 172 9.52 -24.06 -20.59
C GLY A 172 10.90 -24.32 -19.97
N THR A 173 12.00 -23.92 -20.65
CA THR A 173 13.35 -24.07 -20.09
C THR A 173 13.60 -23.09 -18.94
N LYS A 174 14.61 -23.39 -18.12
CA LYS A 174 15.03 -22.55 -16.99
C LYS A 174 16.53 -22.25 -17.09
N LYS A 175 16.91 -20.98 -17.01
CA LYS A 175 18.31 -20.53 -17.15
C LYS A 175 18.73 -19.72 -15.92
N ASP A 176 19.88 -20.03 -15.33
CA ASP A 176 20.48 -19.18 -14.28
C ASP A 176 20.86 -17.82 -14.89
N VAL A 177 20.29 -16.77 -14.30
CA VAL A 177 20.52 -15.36 -14.67
C VAL A 177 20.97 -14.51 -13.50
N THR A 178 21.24 -15.10 -12.33
CA THR A 178 21.65 -14.43 -11.08
C THR A 178 22.73 -13.37 -11.32
N ARG A 179 23.76 -13.73 -12.11
CA ARG A 179 24.88 -12.82 -12.44
C ARG A 179 24.46 -11.54 -13.19
N TRP A 180 23.30 -11.53 -13.83
CA TRP A 180 22.75 -10.40 -14.60
C TRP A 180 21.59 -9.70 -13.92
N CYS A 181 21.12 -10.19 -12.77
CA CYS A 181 20.13 -9.48 -11.99
C CYS A 181 20.73 -8.22 -11.35
N VAL A 182 19.91 -7.18 -11.21
CA VAL A 182 20.11 -6.12 -10.24
C VAL A 182 19.37 -6.53 -8.97
N PHE A 183 20.02 -6.33 -7.83
CA PHE A 183 19.47 -6.55 -6.49
C PHE A 183 19.49 -5.20 -5.75
N GLU A 184 18.45 -4.92 -4.99
CA GLU A 184 18.26 -3.67 -4.26
C GLU A 184 17.50 -3.99 -2.97
N SER A 185 18.04 -3.63 -1.79
CA SER A 185 17.33 -3.86 -0.53
C SER A 185 16.27 -2.79 -0.32
N MET A 186 15.12 -3.18 0.22
CA MET A 186 14.08 -2.24 0.63
C MET A 186 14.36 -1.65 2.04
N ASP A 187 15.35 -2.18 2.77
CA ASP A 187 15.87 -1.60 4.01
C ASP A 187 17.34 -2.03 4.25
N ASP A 188 18.29 -1.18 3.82
CA ASP A 188 19.73 -1.36 4.04
C ASP A 188 20.11 -1.42 5.54
N GLY A 189 19.26 -0.86 6.41
CA GLY A 189 19.44 -0.92 7.86
C GLY A 189 19.26 -2.34 8.42
N VAL A 190 18.41 -3.16 7.79
CA VAL A 190 18.28 -4.60 8.07
C VAL A 190 19.39 -5.37 7.38
N ALA A 191 19.57 -5.20 6.07
CA ALA A 191 20.58 -5.91 5.28
C ALA A 191 20.92 -5.21 3.95
N ASP A 192 22.20 -5.27 3.58
CA ASP A 192 22.73 -4.88 2.26
C ASP A 192 22.71 -6.10 1.31
N VAL A 193 22.79 -5.88 0.00
CA VAL A 193 22.84 -6.96 -1.01
C VAL A 193 23.87 -6.66 -2.10
N THR A 194 24.85 -7.56 -2.25
CA THR A 194 25.90 -7.40 -3.27
C THR A 194 25.32 -7.54 -4.67
N GLY A 195 26.00 -6.93 -5.65
CA GLY A 195 25.73 -7.18 -7.07
C GLY A 195 25.96 -8.64 -7.52
N GLY A 196 26.37 -9.55 -6.64
CA GLY A 196 26.36 -11.00 -6.87
C GLY A 196 25.06 -11.71 -6.48
N GLY A 197 24.19 -11.06 -5.70
CA GLY A 197 23.03 -11.67 -5.03
C GLY A 197 23.31 -12.13 -3.60
N GLU A 198 24.42 -11.72 -2.99
CA GLU A 198 24.77 -12.10 -1.61
C GLU A 198 24.19 -11.07 -0.63
N VAL A 199 23.31 -11.51 0.27
CA VAL A 199 22.67 -10.64 1.28
C VAL A 199 23.48 -10.63 2.57
N VAL A 200 23.86 -9.46 3.07
CA VAL A 200 24.69 -9.26 4.26
C VAL A 200 23.85 -8.62 5.38
N PHE A 201 23.58 -9.37 6.43
CA PHE A 201 22.64 -8.98 7.49
C PHE A 201 23.28 -8.06 8.54
N GLN A 202 22.75 -6.85 8.68
CA GLN A 202 23.29 -5.81 9.56
C GLN A 202 22.57 -5.76 10.92
N ASN A 203 21.23 -5.76 10.93
CA ASN A 203 20.43 -5.63 12.16
C ASN A 203 19.23 -6.57 12.19
N HIS A 204 18.64 -6.72 13.38
CA HIS A 204 17.40 -7.46 13.57
C HIS A 204 16.25 -6.73 12.86
N GLY A 205 15.42 -7.48 12.13
CA GLY A 205 14.41 -6.93 11.25
C GLY A 205 14.11 -7.85 10.08
N VAL A 206 13.11 -7.47 9.29
CA VAL A 206 12.67 -8.18 8.11
C VAL A 206 12.34 -7.15 7.04
N THR A 207 12.79 -7.38 5.82
CA THR A 207 12.58 -6.53 4.65
C THR A 207 12.47 -7.40 3.39
N SER A 208 12.52 -6.80 2.21
CA SER A 208 12.60 -7.50 0.94
C SER A 208 13.79 -7.02 0.11
N VAL A 209 14.31 -7.90 -0.74
CA VAL A 209 15.21 -7.53 -1.84
C VAL A 209 14.38 -7.48 -3.11
N MET A 210 14.36 -6.34 -3.80
CA MET A 210 13.83 -6.20 -5.16
C MET A 210 14.86 -6.76 -6.14
N ILE A 211 14.38 -7.58 -7.08
CA ILE A 211 15.20 -8.36 -8.01
C ILE A 211 14.74 -8.02 -9.43
N ARG A 212 15.64 -7.51 -10.26
CA ARG A 212 15.36 -7.15 -11.66
C ARG A 212 16.22 -7.95 -12.64
N PHE A 213 15.59 -8.50 -13.68
CA PHE A 213 16.28 -9.06 -14.84
C PHE A 213 15.67 -8.49 -16.14
N GLY A 214 16.36 -7.54 -16.75
CA GLY A 214 15.76 -6.73 -17.83
C GLY A 214 14.52 -6.00 -17.33
N ALA A 215 13.42 -6.11 -18.07
CA ALA A 215 12.13 -5.53 -17.69
C ALA A 215 11.41 -6.31 -16.59
N LEU A 216 11.74 -7.59 -16.39
CA LEU A 216 11.09 -8.44 -15.38
C LEU A 216 11.57 -8.08 -13.98
N THR A 217 10.65 -8.10 -13.02
CA THR A 217 10.92 -7.88 -11.60
C THR A 217 10.28 -8.94 -10.73
N SER A 218 10.92 -9.23 -9.60
CA SER A 218 10.45 -10.12 -8.54
C SER A 218 11.02 -9.63 -7.20
N SER A 219 10.78 -10.36 -6.11
CA SER A 219 11.36 -10.06 -4.80
C SER A 219 11.70 -11.33 -4.00
N ALA A 220 12.63 -11.21 -3.06
CA ALA A 220 12.86 -12.18 -1.98
C ALA A 220 12.55 -11.51 -0.64
N ARG A 221 11.92 -12.22 0.31
CA ARG A 221 11.79 -11.75 1.70
C ARG A 221 13.04 -12.13 2.48
N ILE A 222 13.59 -11.20 3.26
CA ILE A 222 14.84 -11.45 4.01
C ILE A 222 14.70 -10.94 5.43
N GLY A 223 15.32 -11.59 6.41
CA GLY A 223 15.37 -11.06 7.76
C GLY A 223 16.37 -11.72 8.71
N LEU A 224 16.74 -10.97 9.75
CA LEU A 224 17.44 -11.47 10.92
C LEU A 224 16.44 -11.42 12.11
N PRO A 225 16.05 -12.56 12.69
CA PRO A 225 15.10 -12.60 13.81
C PRO A 225 15.59 -11.79 15.01
N TYR A 226 14.65 -11.26 15.78
CA TYR A 226 14.94 -10.52 17.02
C TYR A 226 15.54 -11.43 18.10
N PRO A 227 16.21 -10.86 19.13
CA PRO A 227 16.59 -11.62 20.31
C PRO A 227 15.36 -12.29 20.93
N LYS A 228 15.47 -13.57 21.33
CA LYS A 228 14.36 -14.27 21.99
C LYS A 228 14.12 -13.69 23.38
N LEU A 229 12.98 -13.03 23.55
CA LEU A 229 12.42 -12.76 24.88
C LEU A 229 11.97 -14.08 25.50
N ASN A 230 12.26 -14.29 26.79
CA ASN A 230 12.05 -15.57 27.49
C ASN A 230 10.59 -15.84 27.91
N GLN A 231 9.61 -15.35 27.13
CA GLN A 231 8.19 -15.53 27.40
C GLN A 231 7.47 -15.86 26.08
N PRO A 232 6.77 -17.01 25.96
CA PRO A 232 5.91 -17.28 24.81
C PRO A 232 4.66 -16.39 24.84
N SER A 233 4.08 -16.11 23.67
CA SER A 233 2.80 -15.39 23.57
C SER A 233 1.72 -16.09 24.40
N PRO A 234 0.98 -15.39 25.28
CA PRO A 234 0.11 -16.03 26.27
C PRO A 234 -1.28 -16.44 25.75
N PHE A 235 -1.61 -16.22 24.47
CA PHE A 235 -2.95 -16.44 23.92
C PHE A 235 -3.00 -17.45 22.77
N ILE A 236 -4.13 -18.15 22.67
CA ILE A 236 -4.44 -19.07 21.56
C ILE A 236 -5.32 -18.33 20.54
N PRO A 237 -4.89 -18.17 19.27
CA PRO A 237 -5.62 -17.36 18.30
C PRO A 237 -6.80 -18.13 17.69
N SER A 238 -8.02 -17.83 18.14
CA SER A 238 -9.27 -18.28 17.50
C SER A 238 -9.59 -17.51 16.22
N HIS A 239 -9.14 -16.26 16.14
CA HIS A 239 -9.49 -15.31 15.07
C HIS A 239 -8.46 -15.37 13.91
N PRO A 240 -8.89 -15.36 12.63
CA PRO A 240 -8.02 -15.67 11.48
C PRO A 240 -6.85 -14.70 11.27
N ILE A 241 -7.06 -13.41 11.56
CA ILE A 241 -5.99 -12.40 11.50
C ILE A 241 -4.88 -12.73 12.51
N ASP A 242 -5.27 -13.09 13.73
CA ASP A 242 -4.34 -13.36 14.83
C ASP A 242 -3.61 -14.71 14.64
N GLN A 243 -4.18 -15.65 13.88
CA GLN A 243 -3.50 -16.89 13.46
C GLN A 243 -2.34 -16.62 12.50
N VAL A 244 -2.53 -15.72 11.53
CA VAL A 244 -1.47 -15.30 10.60
C VAL A 244 -0.40 -14.49 11.33
N LEU A 245 -0.82 -13.53 12.15
CA LEU A 245 0.08 -12.68 12.92
C LEU A 245 0.94 -13.49 13.91
N LEU A 246 0.34 -14.33 14.75
CA LEU A 246 1.09 -15.11 15.74
C LEU A 246 2.08 -16.09 15.09
N LYS A 247 1.76 -16.63 13.90
CA LYS A 247 2.68 -17.46 13.12
C LYS A 247 3.93 -16.68 12.69
N GLU A 248 3.77 -15.45 12.19
CA GLU A 248 4.90 -14.61 11.79
C GLU A 248 5.64 -14.01 13.00
N TRP A 249 4.95 -13.65 14.09
CA TRP A 249 5.59 -13.20 15.33
C TRP A 249 6.53 -14.28 15.92
N ASN A 250 6.02 -15.50 16.11
CA ASN A 250 6.82 -16.65 16.57
C ASN A 250 8.00 -16.96 15.63
N LYS A 251 7.83 -16.74 14.32
CA LYS A 251 8.85 -16.99 13.30
C LYS A 251 10.01 -15.99 13.38
N TRP A 252 9.77 -14.75 13.79
CA TRP A 252 10.79 -13.70 13.90
C TRP A 252 11.21 -13.35 15.34
N ASN A 253 10.75 -14.14 16.31
CA ASN A 253 10.95 -13.94 17.76
C ASN A 253 10.35 -12.61 18.29
N LEU A 254 9.26 -12.16 17.68
CA LEU A 254 8.48 -11.00 18.14
C LEU A 254 7.46 -11.45 19.19
N ASN A 255 7.25 -10.63 20.23
CA ASN A 255 6.16 -10.83 21.18
C ASN A 255 5.08 -9.76 21.00
N PRO A 256 3.78 -10.10 21.10
CA PRO A 256 2.73 -9.10 21.21
C PRO A 256 2.82 -8.39 22.57
N VAL A 257 2.53 -7.09 22.58
CA VAL A 257 2.26 -6.36 23.83
C VAL A 257 0.92 -6.83 24.45
N GLY A 258 0.71 -6.44 25.71
CA GLY A 258 -0.49 -6.79 26.47
C GLY A 258 -1.80 -6.30 25.85
N GLU A 259 -2.93 -6.57 26.51
CA GLU A 259 -4.19 -5.96 26.11
C GLU A 259 -4.24 -4.49 26.50
N ALA A 260 -4.92 -3.69 25.67
CA ALA A 260 -5.27 -2.34 26.04
C ALA A 260 -6.17 -2.35 27.28
N LYS A 261 -6.03 -1.31 28.11
CA LYS A 261 -6.94 -1.06 29.23
C LYS A 261 -8.38 -0.90 28.71
N LEU A 262 -9.35 -1.25 29.55
CA LEU A 262 -10.78 -1.23 29.22
C LEU A 262 -11.24 0.12 28.64
N HIS A 263 -10.86 1.24 29.26
CA HIS A 263 -11.14 2.58 28.76
C HIS A 263 -10.53 2.85 27.38
N SER A 264 -9.25 2.49 27.18
CA SER A 264 -8.59 2.64 25.88
C SER A 264 -9.30 1.82 24.80
N LYS A 265 -9.77 0.60 25.09
CA LYS A 265 -10.57 -0.19 24.12
C LYS A 265 -11.88 0.51 23.74
N ILE A 266 -12.61 1.09 24.71
CA ILE A 266 -13.88 1.80 24.47
C ILE A 266 -13.63 3.09 23.69
N ARG A 267 -12.75 3.97 24.19
CA ARG A 267 -12.37 5.24 23.54
C ARG A 267 -11.89 5.02 22.10
N ARG A 268 -11.06 3.99 21.89
CA ARG A 268 -10.53 3.62 20.57
C ARG A 268 -11.62 3.18 19.60
N LEU A 269 -12.58 2.36 20.06
CA LEU A 269 -13.72 1.95 19.25
C LEU A 269 -14.64 3.11 18.89
N PHE A 270 -14.95 4.01 19.82
CA PHE A 270 -15.75 5.21 19.52
C PHE A 270 -15.04 6.08 18.47
N LEU A 271 -13.79 6.48 18.72
CA LEU A 271 -13.01 7.32 17.79
C LEU A 271 -12.82 6.67 16.41
N ASP A 272 -12.62 5.35 16.34
CA ASP A 272 -12.40 4.64 15.07
C ASP A 272 -13.69 4.29 14.30
N LEU A 273 -14.84 4.25 14.98
CA LEU A 273 -16.11 3.89 14.36
C LEU A 273 -17.02 5.09 14.10
N THR A 274 -17.09 6.06 15.01
CA THR A 274 -17.95 7.25 14.91
C THR A 274 -17.18 8.57 14.82
N GLY A 275 -15.86 8.57 15.05
CA GLY A 275 -15.06 9.79 15.07
C GLY A 275 -15.27 10.68 16.30
N GLN A 276 -16.04 10.21 17.30
CA GLN A 276 -16.40 10.97 18.50
C GLN A 276 -15.79 10.34 19.75
N LEU A 277 -15.82 11.08 20.88
CA LEU A 277 -15.58 10.50 22.19
C LEU A 277 -16.86 9.85 22.74
N PRO A 278 -16.78 8.79 23.57
CA PRO A 278 -17.93 8.32 24.31
C PRO A 278 -18.31 9.33 25.38
N SER A 279 -19.61 9.52 25.61
CA SER A 279 -20.08 10.23 26.81
C SER A 279 -19.68 9.47 28.09
N ALA A 280 -19.71 10.16 29.24
CA ALA A 280 -19.42 9.55 30.53
C ALA A 280 -20.34 8.35 30.82
N ASP A 281 -21.65 8.51 30.56
CA ASP A 281 -22.67 7.46 30.72
C ASP A 281 -22.40 6.25 29.82
N GLU A 282 -22.01 6.47 28.55
CA GLU A 282 -21.65 5.37 27.64
C GLU A 282 -20.38 4.65 28.08
N ALA A 283 -19.36 5.39 28.54
CA ALA A 283 -18.11 4.81 29.01
C ALA A 283 -18.31 3.99 30.30
N GLU A 284 -19.12 4.48 31.26
CA GLU A 284 -19.51 3.73 32.45
C GLU A 284 -20.42 2.53 32.13
N HIS A 285 -21.35 2.67 31.18
CA HIS A 285 -22.24 1.58 30.74
C HIS A 285 -21.49 0.44 30.03
N TRP A 286 -20.62 0.77 29.08
CA TRP A 286 -19.93 -0.25 28.27
C TRP A 286 -18.76 -0.91 28.99
N ALA A 287 -18.16 -0.27 30.02
CA ALA A 287 -17.08 -0.85 30.81
C ALA A 287 -17.38 -2.26 31.38
N PRO A 288 -18.43 -2.48 32.20
CA PRO A 288 -18.76 -3.80 32.73
C PRO A 288 -19.26 -4.77 31.65
N LEU A 289 -19.79 -4.27 30.53
CA LEU A 289 -20.29 -5.10 29.43
C LEU A 289 -19.19 -5.64 28.53
N LEU A 290 -18.12 -4.88 28.27
CA LEU A 290 -17.07 -5.25 27.30
C LEU A 290 -16.31 -6.54 27.69
N ILE A 291 -16.26 -6.84 28.99
CA ILE A 291 -15.62 -8.05 29.55
C ILE A 291 -16.52 -9.30 29.50
N THR A 292 -17.78 -9.17 29.08
CA THR A 292 -18.70 -10.31 28.93
C THR A 292 -18.48 -11.05 27.61
N GLU A 293 -18.92 -12.32 27.54
CA GLU A 293 -18.88 -13.08 26.30
C GLU A 293 -19.72 -12.37 25.21
N GLY A 294 -19.08 -12.07 24.08
CA GLY A 294 -19.69 -11.28 23.00
C GLY A 294 -19.79 -9.77 23.25
N GLY A 295 -19.55 -9.27 24.48
CA GLY A 295 -19.74 -7.86 24.84
C GLY A 295 -19.00 -6.87 23.92
N TYR A 296 -17.77 -7.19 23.54
CA TYR A 296 -17.00 -6.41 22.56
C TYR A 296 -17.66 -6.35 21.16
N HIS A 297 -18.22 -7.47 20.68
CA HIS A 297 -18.92 -7.50 19.39
C HIS A 297 -20.25 -6.72 19.46
N ASN A 298 -20.89 -6.70 20.63
CA ASN A 298 -22.12 -5.93 20.87
C ASN A 298 -21.86 -4.42 20.81
N LEU A 299 -20.75 -3.93 21.40
CA LEU A 299 -20.36 -2.52 21.26
C LEU A 299 -20.06 -2.15 19.80
N VAL A 300 -19.30 -2.98 19.08
CA VAL A 300 -19.00 -2.75 17.65
C VAL A 300 -20.28 -2.63 16.83
N LYS A 301 -21.24 -3.53 17.03
CA LYS A 301 -22.53 -3.53 16.32
C LYS A 301 -23.45 -2.38 16.73
N HIS A 302 -23.41 -1.97 18.00
CA HIS A 302 -24.10 -0.79 18.47
C HIS A 302 -23.57 0.46 17.76
N LEU A 303 -22.26 0.70 17.79
CA LEU A 303 -21.63 1.85 17.12
C LEU A 303 -21.90 1.85 15.60
N GLN A 304 -21.78 0.70 14.93
CA GLN A 304 -22.11 0.53 13.51
C GLN A 304 -23.58 0.83 13.13
N SER A 305 -24.49 0.79 14.11
CA SER A 305 -25.91 1.14 13.91
C SER A 305 -26.21 2.63 14.09
N THR A 306 -25.25 3.43 14.57
CA THR A 306 -25.44 4.87 14.82
C THR A 306 -25.42 5.70 13.53
N PRO A 307 -26.09 6.88 13.50
CA PRO A 307 -25.88 7.86 12.45
C PRO A 307 -24.41 8.32 12.35
N SER A 308 -23.74 8.55 13.49
CA SER A 308 -22.36 9.03 13.55
C SER A 308 -21.37 8.11 12.86
N PHE A 309 -21.56 6.79 12.91
CA PHE A 309 -20.77 5.84 12.12
C PHE A 309 -20.92 6.09 10.62
N ALA A 310 -22.15 6.33 10.15
CA ALA A 310 -22.38 6.65 8.75
C ALA A 310 -21.79 8.00 8.36
N ASP A 311 -21.87 9.03 9.22
CA ASP A 311 -21.25 10.34 8.98
C ASP A 311 -19.72 10.25 8.89
N TYR A 312 -19.05 9.70 9.90
CA TYR A 312 -17.59 9.61 9.97
C TYR A 312 -16.99 8.83 8.80
N TRP A 313 -17.55 7.66 8.47
CA TRP A 313 -17.06 6.90 7.31
C TRP A 313 -17.44 7.55 5.98
N SER A 314 -18.53 8.31 5.89
CA SER A 314 -18.83 9.09 4.67
C SER A 314 -17.82 10.20 4.44
N LEU A 315 -17.37 10.89 5.50
CA LEU A 315 -16.30 11.86 5.44
C LEU A 315 -14.99 11.23 4.93
N LYS A 316 -14.58 10.08 5.48
CA LYS A 316 -13.38 9.36 4.99
C LYS A 316 -13.52 8.90 3.54
N PHE A 317 -14.70 8.45 3.12
CA PHE A 317 -14.97 8.18 1.70
C PHE A 317 -14.93 9.45 0.83
N ALA A 318 -15.41 10.59 1.33
CA ALA A 318 -15.37 11.87 0.61
C ALA A 318 -13.93 12.38 0.40
N ASP A 319 -13.05 12.10 1.35
CA ASP A 319 -11.61 12.38 1.29
C ASP A 319 -10.87 11.46 0.32
N TRP A 320 -11.25 10.18 0.19
CA TRP A 320 -10.69 9.27 -0.81
C TRP A 320 -11.24 9.50 -2.22
N LEU A 321 -12.52 9.84 -2.33
CA LEU A 321 -13.23 10.09 -3.60
C LEU A 321 -13.14 11.56 -4.06
N LEU A 322 -12.39 12.39 -3.32
CA LEU A 322 -12.05 13.77 -3.66
C LEU A 322 -13.26 14.64 -4.00
N ILE A 323 -14.30 14.50 -3.17
CA ILE A 323 -15.59 15.20 -3.30
C ILE A 323 -15.37 16.68 -2.98
N ASP A 324 -15.63 17.54 -3.96
CA ASP A 324 -15.24 18.95 -3.95
C ASP A 324 -16.36 19.80 -4.58
N SER A 325 -16.96 20.71 -3.79
CA SER A 325 -18.03 21.61 -4.26
C SER A 325 -17.59 22.53 -5.40
N LYS A 326 -16.30 22.84 -5.55
CA LYS A 326 -15.75 23.64 -6.65
C LYS A 326 -15.78 22.90 -8.00
N LYS A 327 -15.71 21.56 -7.98
CA LYS A 327 -15.75 20.70 -9.18
C LYS A 327 -17.15 20.15 -9.44
N LEU A 328 -17.87 19.80 -8.37
CA LEU A 328 -19.20 19.19 -8.45
C LEU A 328 -20.34 20.21 -8.47
N GLY A 329 -20.16 21.39 -7.88
CA GLY A 329 -21.27 22.20 -7.38
C GLY A 329 -21.76 21.67 -6.03
N MET A 330 -22.33 22.55 -5.21
CA MET A 330 -22.77 22.21 -3.84
C MET A 330 -23.85 21.12 -3.84
N GLU A 331 -24.96 21.34 -4.56
CA GLU A 331 -26.11 20.44 -4.66
C GLU A 331 -25.73 19.01 -5.14
N ALA A 332 -24.93 18.89 -6.21
CA ALA A 332 -24.49 17.59 -6.71
C ALA A 332 -23.42 16.92 -5.81
N GLY A 333 -22.65 17.72 -5.06
CA GLY A 333 -21.75 17.22 -4.02
C GLY A 333 -22.52 16.62 -2.84
N GLU A 334 -23.58 17.30 -2.39
CA GLU A 334 -24.52 16.83 -1.36
C GLU A 334 -25.25 15.55 -1.77
N VAL A 335 -25.76 15.50 -3.00
CA VAL A 335 -26.39 14.28 -3.57
C VAL A 335 -25.40 13.11 -3.60
N TYR A 336 -24.15 13.34 -4.01
CA TYR A 336 -23.13 12.29 -4.07
C TYR A 336 -22.70 11.81 -2.68
N TYR A 337 -22.45 12.74 -1.75
CA TYR A 337 -22.13 12.45 -0.35
C TYR A 337 -23.27 11.71 0.37
N GLY A 338 -24.50 12.20 0.23
CA GLY A 338 -25.70 11.58 0.81
C GLY A 338 -25.96 10.17 0.29
N TRP A 339 -25.66 9.90 -0.98
CA TRP A 339 -25.72 8.55 -1.53
C TRP A 339 -24.69 7.60 -0.91
N ILE A 340 -23.43 8.04 -0.73
CA ILE A 340 -22.37 7.28 -0.04
C ILE A 340 -22.80 6.97 1.39
N ARG A 341 -23.29 7.98 2.12
CA ARG A 341 -23.81 7.85 3.49
C ARG A 341 -24.94 6.85 3.58
N ASN A 342 -25.85 6.85 2.60
CA ASN A 342 -26.91 5.84 2.51
C ASN A 342 -26.36 4.43 2.26
N GLN A 343 -25.30 4.27 1.43
CA GLN A 343 -24.67 2.96 1.24
C GLN A 343 -24.04 2.43 2.54
N ILE A 344 -23.31 3.28 3.26
CA ILE A 344 -22.61 2.93 4.51
C ILE A 344 -23.62 2.59 5.62
N LEU A 345 -24.66 3.41 5.81
CA LEU A 345 -25.70 3.21 6.83
C LEU A 345 -26.44 1.88 6.65
N HIS A 346 -26.73 1.48 5.40
CA HIS A 346 -27.39 0.21 5.09
C HIS A 346 -26.40 -0.98 4.91
N ASN A 347 -25.14 -0.80 5.31
CA ASN A 347 -24.05 -1.78 5.21
C ASN A 347 -23.90 -2.37 3.79
N ARG A 348 -24.14 -1.58 2.73
CA ARG A 348 -24.19 -2.09 1.35
C ARG A 348 -22.86 -2.73 0.93
N SER A 349 -22.91 -3.61 -0.08
CA SER A 349 -21.70 -4.27 -0.58
C SER A 349 -20.78 -3.24 -1.22
N MET A 350 -19.54 -3.14 -0.75
CA MET A 350 -18.57 -2.17 -1.26
C MET A 350 -18.10 -2.51 -2.68
N LEU A 351 -18.15 -3.78 -3.08
CA LEU A 351 -17.93 -4.18 -4.47
C LEU A 351 -19.05 -3.65 -5.39
N SER A 352 -20.31 -3.74 -4.94
CA SER A 352 -21.45 -3.16 -5.66
C SER A 352 -21.38 -1.64 -5.70
N LEU A 353 -20.99 -0.98 -4.61
CA LEU A 353 -20.72 0.46 -4.56
C LEU A 353 -19.65 0.85 -5.59
N ALA A 354 -18.50 0.17 -5.58
CA ALA A 354 -17.41 0.41 -6.53
C ALA A 354 -17.82 0.16 -7.98
N ARG A 355 -18.62 -0.87 -8.26
CA ARG A 355 -19.21 -1.08 -9.59
C ARG A 355 -20.13 0.08 -10.00
N SER A 356 -21.03 0.53 -9.12
CA SER A 356 -21.88 1.69 -9.40
C SER A 356 -21.08 2.96 -9.67
N LEU A 357 -19.95 3.19 -9.00
CA LEU A 357 -19.06 4.31 -9.33
C LEU A 357 -18.46 4.22 -10.74
N LEU A 358 -18.22 3.01 -11.25
CA LEU A 358 -17.56 2.79 -12.55
C LEU A 358 -18.51 2.74 -13.75
N GLU A 359 -19.76 2.29 -13.57
CA GLU A 359 -20.70 2.05 -14.68
C GLU A 359 -21.84 3.08 -14.82
N THR A 360 -22.01 3.99 -13.85
CA THR A 360 -23.18 4.89 -13.81
C THR A 360 -23.02 6.11 -14.70
N ARG A 361 -23.86 6.19 -15.74
CA ARG A 361 -24.15 7.40 -16.50
C ARG A 361 -25.52 7.93 -16.10
N GLY A 362 -25.73 9.24 -16.15
CA GLY A 362 -26.97 9.88 -15.72
C GLY A 362 -26.77 11.31 -15.22
N SER A 363 -27.84 11.88 -14.68
CA SER A 363 -27.89 13.17 -14.01
C SER A 363 -26.98 13.23 -12.80
N PHE A 364 -26.34 14.38 -12.60
CA PHE A 364 -25.56 14.64 -11.38
C PHE A 364 -26.44 14.69 -10.11
N LEU A 365 -27.76 14.88 -10.28
CA LEU A 365 -28.74 15.06 -9.20
C LEU A 365 -29.68 13.85 -9.00
N GLU A 366 -29.86 13.01 -10.04
CA GLU A 366 -30.76 11.84 -9.99
C GLU A 366 -29.94 10.55 -9.86
N GLU A 367 -28.89 10.39 -10.68
CA GLU A 367 -27.96 9.26 -10.64
C GLU A 367 -26.66 9.64 -9.91
N ALA A 368 -26.75 9.80 -8.58
CA ALA A 368 -25.67 10.26 -7.70
C ALA A 368 -24.25 9.68 -7.97
N PRO A 369 -24.05 8.37 -8.27
CA PRO A 369 -22.71 7.82 -8.54
C PRO A 369 -22.03 8.40 -9.79
N SER A 370 -22.80 8.95 -10.74
CA SER A 370 -22.27 9.55 -11.97
C SER A 370 -21.26 10.68 -11.69
N ASN A 371 -21.37 11.34 -10.53
CA ASN A 371 -20.45 12.39 -10.10
C ASN A 371 -18.98 11.91 -10.00
N PHE A 372 -18.73 10.61 -9.84
CA PHE A 372 -17.37 10.03 -9.86
C PHE A 372 -16.61 10.35 -11.16
N HIS A 373 -17.30 10.31 -12.31
CA HIS A 373 -16.72 10.64 -13.62
C HIS A 373 -16.45 12.14 -13.83
N ARG A 374 -16.79 13.01 -12.87
CA ARG A 374 -16.57 14.47 -12.96
C ARG A 374 -15.22 14.91 -12.38
N LYS A 375 -14.41 13.98 -11.84
CA LYS A 375 -13.08 14.25 -11.28
C LYS A 375 -12.10 14.83 -12.32
N THR A 376 -12.21 14.37 -13.58
CA THR A 376 -11.44 14.85 -14.74
C THR A 376 -12.13 14.44 -16.03
N ASN A 377 -11.93 15.20 -17.10
CA ASN A 377 -12.39 14.88 -18.45
C ASN A 377 -11.31 14.21 -19.31
N ASP A 378 -10.06 14.08 -18.83
CA ASP A 378 -9.01 13.34 -19.55
C ASP A 378 -9.11 11.83 -19.24
N PRO A 379 -9.25 10.95 -20.25
CA PRO A 379 -9.43 9.52 -20.04
C PRO A 379 -8.24 8.82 -19.35
N ARG A 380 -7.03 9.37 -19.46
CA ARG A 380 -5.81 8.85 -18.86
C ARG A 380 -5.72 9.24 -17.39
N ASP A 381 -6.05 10.48 -17.06
CA ASP A 381 -6.13 10.95 -15.67
C ASP A 381 -7.25 10.20 -14.90
N MET A 382 -8.36 9.89 -15.58
CA MET A 382 -9.43 9.05 -15.00
C MET A 382 -8.97 7.61 -14.76
N ALA A 383 -8.16 7.05 -15.67
CA ALA A 383 -7.58 5.72 -15.50
C ALA A 383 -6.57 5.65 -14.35
N GLU A 384 -5.72 6.66 -14.16
CA GLU A 384 -4.84 6.77 -12.98
C GLU A 384 -5.67 6.82 -11.69
N TYR A 385 -6.71 7.66 -11.64
CA TYR A 385 -7.59 7.82 -10.49
C TYR A 385 -8.34 6.52 -10.13
N VAL A 386 -8.88 5.78 -11.10
CA VAL A 386 -9.50 4.46 -10.86
C VAL A 386 -8.47 3.42 -10.43
N GLY A 387 -7.27 3.45 -11.02
CA GLY A 387 -6.14 2.59 -10.67
C GLY A 387 -5.80 2.68 -9.18
N GLN A 388 -5.61 3.90 -8.66
CA GLN A 388 -5.28 4.14 -7.25
C GLN A 388 -6.48 3.89 -6.31
N THR A 389 -7.64 4.44 -6.66
CA THR A 389 -8.79 4.50 -5.73
C THR A 389 -9.49 3.14 -5.60
N ILE A 390 -9.69 2.42 -6.70
CA ILE A 390 -10.46 1.17 -6.73
C ILE A 390 -9.56 -0.08 -6.83
N LEU A 391 -8.44 0.00 -7.56
CA LEU A 391 -7.66 -1.18 -7.95
C LEU A 391 -6.30 -1.34 -7.24
N GLY A 392 -5.93 -0.39 -6.37
CA GLY A 392 -4.66 -0.40 -5.64
C GLY A 392 -3.44 -0.52 -6.58
N ALA A 393 -3.43 0.24 -7.67
CA ALA A 393 -2.39 0.22 -8.68
C ALA A 393 -2.00 1.64 -9.15
N ARG A 394 -0.77 2.07 -8.82
CA ARG A 394 -0.17 3.33 -9.26
C ARG A 394 0.31 3.27 -10.72
N ILE A 395 -0.62 3.28 -11.67
CA ILE A 395 -0.28 3.08 -13.09
C ILE A 395 0.38 4.28 -13.79
N ALA A 396 0.48 5.45 -13.17
CA ALA A 396 0.94 6.71 -13.80
C ALA A 396 2.28 6.61 -14.56
N CYS A 397 3.28 5.88 -14.03
CA CYS A 397 4.55 5.70 -14.76
C CYS A 397 4.40 4.90 -16.07
N ALA A 398 3.32 4.13 -16.22
CA ALA A 398 3.02 3.40 -17.46
C ALA A 398 2.51 4.32 -18.61
N ARG A 399 2.26 5.61 -18.34
CA ARG A 399 1.78 6.61 -19.33
C ARG A 399 2.75 6.85 -20.49
N CYS A 400 4.06 6.67 -20.29
CA CYS A 400 5.11 7.06 -21.24
C CYS A 400 6.10 5.95 -21.62
N HIS A 401 6.20 4.90 -20.82
CA HIS A 401 7.03 3.70 -20.98
C HIS A 401 6.40 2.59 -20.12
N ASN A 402 6.86 1.33 -20.14
CA ASN A 402 6.36 0.32 -19.20
C ASN A 402 6.69 0.71 -17.75
N HIS A 403 5.86 0.30 -16.77
CA HIS A 403 6.08 0.65 -15.37
C HIS A 403 7.43 0.09 -14.88
N PRO A 404 8.31 0.90 -14.26
CA PRO A 404 9.69 0.47 -14.01
C PRO A 404 9.79 -0.66 -12.97
N VAL A 405 8.89 -0.71 -11.97
CA VAL A 405 8.93 -1.68 -10.85
C VAL A 405 7.65 -2.51 -10.71
N ASP A 406 6.78 -2.52 -11.72
CA ASP A 406 5.51 -3.27 -11.71
C ASP A 406 5.22 -3.83 -13.11
N ARG A 407 4.22 -4.70 -13.22
CA ARG A 407 3.88 -5.45 -14.44
C ARG A 407 3.20 -4.64 -15.55
N TRP A 408 2.73 -3.43 -15.27
CA TRP A 408 1.87 -2.68 -16.19
C TRP A 408 2.65 -2.14 -17.40
N THR A 409 2.22 -2.52 -18.60
CA THR A 409 2.83 -2.03 -19.84
C THR A 409 2.24 -0.68 -20.27
N LEU A 410 2.95 0.01 -21.18
CA LEU A 410 2.42 1.17 -21.89
C LEU A 410 1.09 0.84 -22.60
N THR A 411 0.95 -0.37 -23.12
CA THR A 411 -0.27 -0.83 -23.79
C THR A 411 -1.41 -1.01 -22.79
N ASP A 412 -1.18 -1.66 -21.65
CA ASP A 412 -2.20 -1.78 -20.58
C ASP A 412 -2.70 -0.42 -20.08
N TYR A 413 -1.81 0.57 -20.00
CA TYR A 413 -2.17 1.92 -19.59
C TYR A 413 -3.13 2.60 -20.57
N HIS A 414 -2.77 2.68 -21.86
CA HIS A 414 -3.59 3.43 -22.83
C HIS A 414 -4.86 2.65 -23.22
N ASP A 415 -4.82 1.32 -23.18
CA ASP A 415 -6.00 0.46 -23.33
C ASP A 415 -7.00 0.62 -22.16
N PHE A 416 -6.51 0.73 -20.92
CA PHE A 416 -7.35 1.01 -19.77
C PHE A 416 -7.91 2.44 -19.81
N ALA A 417 -7.11 3.42 -20.25
CA ALA A 417 -7.57 4.78 -20.50
C ALA A 417 -8.63 4.86 -21.62
N ALA A 418 -8.58 4.00 -22.63
CA ALA A 418 -9.56 3.97 -23.72
C ALA A 418 -10.99 3.62 -23.25
N ILE A 419 -11.16 2.98 -22.08
CA ILE A 419 -12.49 2.80 -21.45
C ILE A 419 -13.18 4.13 -21.19
N PHE A 420 -12.44 5.15 -20.75
CA PHE A 420 -12.99 6.44 -20.34
C PHE A 420 -13.13 7.42 -21.51
N SER A 421 -12.67 7.10 -22.73
CA SER A 421 -12.75 8.00 -23.90
C SER A 421 -14.16 8.16 -24.49
N LYS A 422 -15.12 7.37 -24.02
CA LYS A 422 -16.53 7.41 -24.45
C LYS A 422 -17.45 8.06 -23.40
N THR A 423 -16.91 8.96 -22.58
CA THR A 423 -17.61 9.55 -21.42
C THR A 423 -17.52 11.07 -21.46
N GLY A 424 -18.66 11.73 -21.67
CA GLY A 424 -18.75 13.20 -21.72
C GLY A 424 -19.72 13.75 -20.67
N LEU A 425 -19.62 15.05 -20.43
CA LEU A 425 -20.52 15.82 -19.56
C LEU A 425 -21.37 16.75 -20.42
N GLU A 426 -22.69 16.62 -20.37
CA GLU A 426 -23.64 17.45 -21.14
C GLU A 426 -24.91 17.71 -20.32
N ASN A 427 -25.39 18.95 -20.30
CA ASN A 427 -26.70 19.35 -19.72
C ASN A 427 -26.97 18.82 -18.30
N GLY A 428 -25.96 18.84 -17.42
CA GLY A 428 -26.06 18.34 -16.04
C GLY A 428 -26.01 16.81 -15.91
N LYS A 429 -25.63 16.08 -16.96
CA LYS A 429 -25.57 14.61 -17.00
C LYS A 429 -24.22 14.09 -17.50
N VAL A 430 -23.78 12.94 -17.00
CA VAL A 430 -22.77 12.09 -17.64
C VAL A 430 -23.46 11.31 -18.76
N VAL A 431 -22.93 11.41 -19.98
CA VAL A 431 -23.52 10.81 -21.18
C VAL A 431 -22.52 9.90 -21.89
N TYR A 432 -23.03 8.95 -22.70
CA TYR A 432 -22.18 8.29 -23.70
C TYR A 432 -21.89 9.31 -24.80
N LYS A 433 -20.62 9.68 -24.94
CA LYS A 433 -20.16 10.64 -25.94
C LYS A 433 -18.79 10.21 -26.42
N ASP A 434 -18.64 10.04 -27.73
CA ASP A 434 -17.34 9.74 -28.30
C ASP A 434 -16.46 11.00 -28.27
N LEU A 435 -15.45 11.00 -27.40
CA LEU A 435 -14.43 12.06 -27.34
C LEU A 435 -13.22 11.73 -28.25
N GLY A 436 -13.34 10.71 -29.09
CA GLY A 436 -12.29 10.17 -29.92
C GLY A 436 -11.62 8.93 -29.32
N GLU A 437 -10.38 8.72 -29.76
CA GLU A 437 -9.56 7.56 -29.43
C GLU A 437 -8.41 7.97 -28.50
N VAL A 438 -7.92 7.02 -27.69
CA VAL A 438 -6.66 7.19 -26.96
C VAL A 438 -5.55 6.63 -27.87
N PRO A 439 -4.71 7.46 -28.52
CA PRO A 439 -3.63 6.94 -29.34
C PRO A 439 -2.51 6.34 -28.47
N HIS A 440 -2.08 5.14 -28.81
CA HIS A 440 -0.98 4.43 -28.17
C HIS A 440 0.38 5.04 -28.58
N PRO A 441 1.20 5.60 -27.64
CA PRO A 441 2.32 6.48 -27.99
C PRO A 441 3.45 5.89 -28.85
N LYS A 442 3.60 4.55 -28.92
CA LYS A 442 4.60 3.89 -29.78
C LYS A 442 4.12 3.64 -31.21
N THR A 443 2.82 3.45 -31.43
CA THR A 443 2.27 3.00 -32.73
C THR A 443 1.38 4.03 -33.41
N GLY A 444 0.86 5.02 -32.67
CA GLY A 444 -0.08 6.02 -33.18
C GLY A 444 -1.49 5.48 -33.48
N GLN A 445 -1.71 4.17 -33.28
CA GLN A 445 -3.00 3.50 -33.42
C GLN A 445 -3.88 3.75 -32.19
N ALA A 446 -5.19 3.60 -32.36
CA ALA A 446 -6.14 3.57 -31.24
C ALA A 446 -5.81 2.43 -30.26
N SER A 447 -5.77 2.73 -28.97
CA SER A 447 -5.77 1.72 -27.91
C SER A 447 -7.16 1.10 -27.76
N VAL A 448 -7.20 -0.16 -27.34
CA VAL A 448 -8.44 -0.97 -27.24
C VAL A 448 -8.99 -0.87 -25.82
N PRO A 449 -10.25 -0.44 -25.59
CA PRO A 449 -10.84 -0.36 -24.25
C PRO A 449 -10.81 -1.71 -23.51
N ARG A 450 -9.92 -1.86 -22.52
CA ARG A 450 -9.60 -3.16 -21.88
C ARG A 450 -9.33 -3.00 -20.38
N PRO A 451 -9.97 -3.78 -19.49
CA PRO A 451 -9.70 -3.71 -18.06
C PRO A 451 -8.25 -4.10 -17.69
N LEU A 452 -7.75 -3.51 -16.60
CA LEU A 452 -6.32 -3.46 -16.28
C LEU A 452 -5.69 -4.86 -16.06
N GLY A 453 -4.95 -5.34 -17.06
CA GLY A 453 -4.27 -6.63 -17.04
C GLY A 453 -5.07 -7.84 -17.52
N VAL A 454 -6.22 -7.63 -18.18
CA VAL A 454 -6.93 -8.67 -18.93
C VAL A 454 -6.22 -8.89 -20.27
N ALA A 455 -5.80 -10.11 -20.59
CA ALA A 455 -5.00 -10.38 -21.80
C ALA A 455 -5.82 -10.37 -23.11
N ASP A 456 -7.09 -10.79 -23.05
CA ASP A 456 -8.00 -10.81 -24.20
C ASP A 456 -9.45 -10.58 -23.70
N ILE A 457 -10.22 -9.83 -24.49
CA ILE A 457 -11.64 -9.50 -24.26
C ILE A 457 -12.55 -10.01 -25.39
N SER A 458 -12.06 -10.88 -26.28
CA SER A 458 -12.82 -11.50 -27.37
C SER A 458 -14.15 -12.15 -26.96
N ASN A 459 -14.30 -12.52 -25.67
CA ASN A 459 -15.52 -13.10 -25.10
C ASN A 459 -16.46 -12.10 -24.39
N SER A 460 -16.13 -10.80 -24.29
CA SER A 460 -17.00 -9.80 -23.63
C SER A 460 -18.06 -9.23 -24.59
N THR A 461 -18.97 -10.09 -25.05
CA THR A 461 -19.94 -9.77 -26.12
C THR A 461 -21.19 -9.00 -25.69
N GLU A 462 -21.39 -8.73 -24.39
CA GLU A 462 -22.71 -8.29 -23.88
C GLU A 462 -22.93 -6.76 -23.75
N THR A 463 -21.91 -5.91 -23.77
CA THR A 463 -22.10 -4.45 -23.70
C THR A 463 -21.23 -3.64 -24.66
N SER A 464 -21.87 -2.74 -25.42
CA SER A 464 -21.21 -1.72 -26.25
C SER A 464 -20.72 -0.50 -25.48
N ASP A 465 -20.93 -0.46 -24.16
CA ASP A 465 -20.47 0.60 -23.26
C ASP A 465 -19.26 0.12 -22.43
N PRO A 466 -18.05 0.64 -22.67
CA PRO A 466 -16.85 0.23 -21.94
C PRO A 466 -16.95 0.39 -20.41
N LEU A 467 -17.75 1.34 -19.91
CA LEU A 467 -17.96 1.52 -18.47
C LEU A 467 -18.70 0.34 -17.84
N LYS A 468 -19.69 -0.23 -18.55
CA LYS A 468 -20.43 -1.42 -18.11
C LYS A 468 -19.58 -2.68 -18.21
N THR A 469 -18.75 -2.79 -19.26
CA THR A 469 -17.75 -3.86 -19.37
C THR A 469 -16.75 -3.80 -18.20
N LEU A 470 -16.32 -2.61 -17.77
CA LEU A 470 -15.47 -2.43 -16.61
C LEU A 470 -16.18 -2.77 -15.29
N GLY A 471 -17.43 -2.35 -15.11
CA GLY A 471 -18.25 -2.68 -13.94
C GLY A 471 -18.49 -4.18 -13.77
N HIS A 472 -18.86 -4.86 -14.86
CA HIS A 472 -19.02 -6.32 -14.91
C HIS A 472 -17.69 -7.07 -14.70
N TRP A 473 -16.59 -6.56 -15.27
CA TRP A 473 -15.25 -7.11 -15.00
C TRP A 473 -14.87 -7.01 -13.52
N LEU A 474 -15.21 -5.91 -12.84
CA LEU A 474 -14.88 -5.73 -11.42
C LEU A 474 -15.51 -6.82 -10.56
N GLU A 475 -16.76 -7.19 -10.81
CA GLU A 475 -17.45 -8.27 -10.08
C GLU A 475 -16.96 -9.67 -10.45
N THR A 476 -16.60 -9.92 -11.72
CA THR A 476 -16.29 -11.28 -12.20
C THR A 476 -14.82 -11.67 -12.14
N GLN A 477 -13.90 -10.70 -12.28
CA GLN A 477 -12.46 -10.95 -12.42
C GLN A 477 -11.60 -9.96 -11.60
N GLY A 478 -12.06 -8.72 -11.44
CA GLY A 478 -11.37 -7.68 -10.67
C GLY A 478 -11.54 -7.81 -9.14
N GLN A 479 -12.47 -8.64 -8.68
CA GLN A 479 -12.93 -8.68 -7.28
C GLN A 479 -11.80 -8.94 -6.27
N ASP A 480 -10.85 -9.84 -6.57
CA ASP A 480 -9.72 -10.12 -5.68
C ASP A 480 -8.77 -8.91 -5.53
N ARG A 481 -8.61 -8.14 -6.61
CA ARG A 481 -7.79 -6.91 -6.60
C ARG A 481 -8.48 -5.81 -5.82
N PHE A 482 -9.78 -5.61 -6.04
CA PHE A 482 -10.59 -4.69 -5.24
C PHE A 482 -10.57 -5.06 -3.75
N ALA A 483 -10.80 -6.34 -3.43
CA ALA A 483 -10.81 -6.84 -2.06
C ALA A 483 -9.49 -6.55 -1.34
N ARG A 484 -8.35 -6.86 -1.98
CA ARG A 484 -7.01 -6.53 -1.44
C ARG A 484 -6.82 -5.02 -1.29
N ALA A 485 -7.13 -4.21 -2.30
CA ALA A 485 -6.94 -2.76 -2.24
C ALA A 485 -7.75 -2.11 -1.12
N PHE A 486 -9.05 -2.42 -1.05
CA PHE A 486 -9.95 -1.87 -0.05
C PHE A 486 -9.63 -2.39 1.36
N SER A 487 -9.39 -3.69 1.54
CA SER A 487 -8.97 -4.23 2.84
C SER A 487 -7.66 -3.61 3.35
N ASN A 488 -6.71 -3.30 2.47
CA ASN A 488 -5.45 -2.67 2.85
C ASN A 488 -5.64 -1.21 3.31
N ARG A 489 -6.52 -0.46 2.62
CA ARG A 489 -6.92 0.90 3.00
C ARG A 489 -7.63 0.96 4.35
N ILE A 490 -8.64 0.11 4.56
CA ILE A 490 -9.37 0.05 5.84
C ILE A 490 -8.45 -0.45 6.97
N TRP A 491 -7.53 -1.39 6.70
CA TRP A 491 -6.49 -1.77 7.66
C TRP A 491 -5.63 -0.57 8.08
N LYS A 492 -5.18 0.28 7.14
CA LYS A 492 -4.39 1.47 7.49
C LYS A 492 -5.14 2.41 8.43
N GLN A 493 -6.44 2.62 8.23
CA GLN A 493 -7.24 3.46 9.12
C GLN A 493 -7.18 2.97 10.58
N PHE A 494 -7.35 1.66 10.82
CA PHE A 494 -7.33 1.09 12.17
C PHE A 494 -5.92 0.88 12.75
N PHE A 495 -4.91 0.58 11.94
CA PHE A 495 -3.57 0.17 12.41
C PHE A 495 -2.44 1.17 12.14
N GLY A 496 -2.74 2.35 11.57
CA GLY A 496 -1.79 3.45 11.35
C GLY A 496 -0.78 3.22 10.22
N ARG A 497 -0.80 2.03 9.60
CA ARG A 497 -0.03 1.64 8.41
C ARG A 497 -0.80 0.53 7.71
N GLY A 498 -0.84 0.54 6.38
CA GLY A 498 -1.32 -0.59 5.58
C GLY A 498 -0.51 -1.86 5.82
N VAL A 499 -1.02 -3.02 5.40
CA VAL A 499 -0.24 -4.27 5.35
C VAL A 499 0.84 -4.14 4.27
N VAL A 500 0.44 -3.63 3.10
CA VAL A 500 1.32 -3.00 2.09
C VAL A 500 1.21 -1.48 2.25
N GLU A 501 2.33 -0.77 2.11
CA GLU A 501 2.38 0.70 2.20
C GLU A 501 3.23 1.23 1.02
N PRO A 502 2.79 2.23 0.24
CA PRO A 502 1.47 2.89 0.27
C PRO A 502 0.29 1.94 0.04
N VAL A 503 -0.90 2.31 0.52
CA VAL A 503 -2.07 1.41 0.49
C VAL A 503 -2.55 1.06 -0.92
N ASP A 504 -2.34 1.97 -1.86
CA ASP A 504 -2.71 1.89 -3.28
C ASP A 504 -1.58 1.35 -4.20
N ASP A 505 -0.52 0.78 -3.62
CA ASP A 505 0.69 0.36 -4.34
C ASP A 505 0.88 -1.17 -4.31
N LEU A 506 -0.17 -1.92 -4.67
CA LEU A 506 -0.21 -3.40 -4.60
C LEU A 506 0.49 -4.07 -5.79
N ARG A 507 1.82 -4.12 -5.73
CA ARG A 507 2.73 -4.69 -6.74
C ARG A 507 3.68 -5.76 -6.18
N SER A 508 4.21 -6.63 -7.05
CA SER A 508 5.10 -7.74 -6.66
C SER A 508 6.45 -7.32 -6.06
N THR A 509 6.88 -6.08 -6.31
CA THR A 509 8.08 -5.45 -5.72
C THR A 509 7.79 -4.62 -4.47
N ASN A 510 6.53 -4.57 -4.02
CA ASN A 510 6.13 -4.02 -2.72
C ASN A 510 5.30 -5.09 -1.96
N PRO A 511 5.87 -6.27 -1.65
CA PRO A 511 5.15 -7.36 -1.01
C PRO A 511 4.74 -7.00 0.43
N PRO A 512 3.65 -7.58 0.95
CA PRO A 512 3.24 -7.38 2.35
C PRO A 512 4.32 -7.92 3.31
N LEU A 513 4.69 -7.12 4.31
CA LEU A 513 5.73 -7.49 5.27
C LEU A 513 5.37 -8.74 6.09
N ILE A 514 4.07 -9.01 6.24
CA ILE A 514 3.50 -10.25 6.79
C ILE A 514 2.80 -10.98 5.63
N PRO A 515 3.38 -12.06 5.10
CA PRO A 515 2.79 -12.83 4.00
C PRO A 515 1.39 -13.38 4.35
N ASN A 516 0.51 -13.41 3.35
CA ASN A 516 -0.88 -13.88 3.41
C ASN A 516 -1.85 -13.07 4.29
N LEU A 517 -1.41 -12.12 5.13
CA LEU A 517 -2.33 -11.36 6.01
C LEU A 517 -3.42 -10.62 5.22
N LEU A 518 -3.02 -9.88 4.18
CA LEU A 518 -3.97 -9.13 3.35
C LEU A 518 -4.94 -10.06 2.60
N ASP A 519 -4.43 -11.19 2.09
CA ASP A 519 -5.20 -12.21 1.40
C ASP A 519 -6.21 -12.88 2.33
N THR A 520 -5.83 -13.19 3.58
CA THR A 520 -6.73 -13.70 4.62
C THR A 520 -7.87 -12.71 4.91
N ILE A 521 -7.58 -11.42 5.06
CA ILE A 521 -8.62 -10.39 5.29
C ILE A 521 -9.56 -10.33 4.08
N ALA A 522 -9.01 -10.23 2.86
CA ALA A 522 -9.78 -10.14 1.63
C ALA A 522 -10.70 -11.36 1.42
N SER A 523 -10.20 -12.59 1.65
CA SER A 523 -10.99 -13.82 1.51
C SER A 523 -12.05 -13.99 2.62
N HIS A 524 -11.77 -13.58 3.86
CA HIS A 524 -12.81 -13.59 4.92
C HIS A 524 -13.88 -12.51 4.69
N TRP A 525 -13.59 -11.47 3.91
CA TRP A 525 -14.53 -10.42 3.54
C TRP A 525 -15.36 -10.76 2.29
N SER A 526 -14.77 -11.40 1.27
CA SER A 526 -15.50 -11.82 0.06
C SER A 526 -16.60 -12.84 0.36
N VAL A 527 -16.34 -13.80 1.25
CA VAL A 527 -17.35 -14.76 1.77
C VAL A 527 -18.53 -14.05 2.45
N ARG A 528 -18.35 -12.81 2.92
CA ARG A 528 -19.41 -11.95 3.49
C ARG A 528 -19.94 -10.92 2.48
N ASN A 529 -19.86 -11.21 1.17
CA ASN A 529 -20.40 -10.38 0.09
C ASN A 529 -19.92 -8.90 0.13
N TYR A 530 -18.68 -8.68 0.57
CA TYR A 530 -18.04 -7.36 0.63
C TYR A 530 -18.82 -6.30 1.43
N ARG A 531 -19.61 -6.72 2.43
CA ARG A 531 -20.39 -5.85 3.32
C ARG A 531 -19.45 -5.03 4.22
N PHE A 532 -19.65 -3.72 4.34
CA PHE A 532 -18.68 -2.81 4.96
C PHE A 532 -18.51 -3.02 6.47
N HIS A 533 -19.61 -3.16 7.21
CA HIS A 533 -19.61 -3.38 8.66
C HIS A 533 -18.90 -4.71 9.00
N ASP A 534 -19.08 -5.72 8.16
CA ASP A 534 -18.51 -7.06 8.29
C ASP A 534 -16.97 -7.07 8.15
N LEU A 535 -16.39 -6.18 7.32
CA LEU A 535 -14.93 -5.96 7.29
C LEU A 535 -14.46 -5.26 8.55
N ILE A 536 -15.17 -4.23 8.99
CA ILE A 536 -14.82 -3.49 10.19
C ILE A 536 -14.87 -4.40 11.42
N GLU A 537 -15.93 -5.20 11.58
CA GLU A 537 -16.06 -6.18 12.66
C GLU A 537 -14.90 -7.19 12.62
N LEU A 538 -14.55 -7.73 11.44
CA LEU A 538 -13.40 -8.62 11.24
C LEU A 538 -12.05 -7.97 11.65
N LEU A 539 -11.89 -6.66 11.49
CA LEU A 539 -10.65 -5.96 11.85
C LEU A 539 -10.61 -5.60 13.34
N VAL A 540 -11.64 -4.92 13.85
CA VAL A 540 -11.61 -4.36 15.22
C VAL A 540 -11.84 -5.40 16.31
N THR A 541 -12.42 -6.57 16.01
CA THR A 541 -12.55 -7.67 16.98
C THR A 541 -11.25 -8.48 17.16
N SER A 542 -10.28 -8.34 16.26
CA SER A 542 -8.99 -9.04 16.34
C SER A 542 -8.25 -8.74 17.65
N ARG A 543 -7.51 -9.74 18.16
CA ARG A 543 -6.67 -9.56 19.36
C ARG A 543 -5.53 -8.57 19.07
N ALA A 544 -5.09 -8.48 17.81
CA ALA A 544 -4.15 -7.50 17.30
C ALA A 544 -4.66 -6.05 17.46
N TYR A 545 -5.88 -5.75 17.01
CA TYR A 545 -6.48 -4.43 17.21
C TYR A 545 -6.71 -4.11 18.69
N GLN A 546 -6.94 -5.13 19.53
CA GLN A 546 -7.12 -4.97 20.99
C GLN A 546 -5.81 -4.85 21.81
N GLN A 547 -4.64 -4.77 21.17
CA GLN A 547 -3.36 -4.59 21.85
C GLN A 547 -3.23 -3.22 22.54
N LEU A 548 -2.40 -3.18 23.57
CA LEU A 548 -1.92 -1.94 24.18
C LEU A 548 -1.16 -1.09 23.13
N ALA A 549 -1.26 0.22 23.25
CA ALA A 549 -0.49 1.18 22.47
C ALA A 549 1.00 1.12 22.83
N SER A 550 1.88 1.39 21.88
CA SER A 550 3.26 1.75 22.20
C SER A 550 3.73 2.96 21.39
N PHE A 551 4.03 4.05 22.09
CA PHE A 551 4.66 5.25 21.51
C PHE A 551 6.16 5.03 21.23
N GLU A 552 6.78 4.12 21.96
CA GLU A 552 8.17 3.69 21.74
C GLU A 552 8.20 2.41 20.93
N ALA A 553 9.26 2.22 20.14
CA ALA A 553 9.59 0.89 19.64
C ALA A 553 10.16 0.08 20.82
N VAL A 554 9.30 -0.66 21.52
CA VAL A 554 9.71 -1.75 22.44
C VAL A 554 10.75 -2.61 21.70
N GLU A 555 11.78 -3.12 22.39
CA GLU A 555 12.78 -3.98 21.74
C GLU A 555 12.08 -5.17 21.05
N GLY A 556 12.06 -5.17 19.71
CA GLY A 556 11.27 -6.11 18.92
C GLY A 556 9.83 -5.70 18.61
N SER A 557 9.52 -4.39 18.48
CA SER A 557 8.23 -3.87 17.95
C SER A 557 8.43 -3.04 16.66
N PRO A 558 8.91 -3.64 15.54
CA PRO A 558 9.05 -2.96 14.26
C PRO A 558 7.72 -2.53 13.63
N LYS A 559 7.72 -1.36 12.98
CA LYS A 559 6.57 -0.87 12.21
C LYS A 559 6.17 -1.89 11.13
N GLY A 560 4.86 -2.14 10.99
CA GLY A 560 4.32 -3.07 10.00
C GLY A 560 4.31 -4.56 10.42
N PHE A 561 4.75 -4.91 11.64
CA PHE A 561 4.50 -6.24 12.21
C PHE A 561 3.27 -6.31 13.13
N PHE A 562 2.75 -5.16 13.55
CA PHE A 562 1.51 -5.03 14.34
C PHE A 562 1.49 -5.84 15.64
N ASN A 563 2.66 -6.15 16.24
CA ASN A 563 2.77 -6.73 17.58
C ASN A 563 2.67 -5.69 18.72
N ALA A 564 2.31 -4.46 18.37
CA ALA A 564 1.77 -3.43 19.24
C ALA A 564 0.68 -2.67 18.48
N MET A 565 -0.25 -2.04 19.20
CA MET A 565 -1.12 -1.03 18.59
C MET A 565 -0.27 0.22 18.33
N VAL A 566 -0.38 0.77 17.12
CA VAL A 566 0.27 2.03 16.75
C VAL A 566 -0.63 3.18 17.18
N PRO A 567 -0.18 4.08 18.09
CA PRO A 567 -0.92 5.30 18.38
C PRO A 567 -1.08 6.12 17.09
N ARG A 568 -2.30 6.59 16.83
CA ARG A 568 -2.63 7.46 15.70
C ARG A 568 -3.08 8.82 16.22
N GLU A 569 -2.55 9.89 15.64
CA GLU A 569 -2.98 11.24 15.98
C GLU A 569 -4.42 11.48 15.52
N LEU A 570 -5.21 12.24 16.28
CA LEU A 570 -6.57 12.58 15.87
C LEU A 570 -6.54 13.49 14.62
N ASP A 571 -7.35 13.11 13.63
CA ASP A 571 -7.69 13.89 12.44
C ASP A 571 -8.17 15.30 12.84
N GLY A 572 -7.82 16.33 12.06
CA GLY A 572 -8.19 17.71 12.39
C GLY A 572 -9.69 17.93 12.65
N ARG A 573 -10.58 17.23 11.94
CA ARG A 573 -12.05 17.31 12.17
C ARG A 573 -12.47 16.58 13.45
N VAL A 574 -11.91 15.39 13.69
CA VAL A 574 -12.13 14.60 14.92
C VAL A 574 -11.62 15.34 16.16
N LEU A 575 -10.45 15.99 16.06
CA LEU A 575 -9.87 16.74 17.16
C LEU A 575 -10.68 18.00 17.50
N VAL A 576 -11.21 18.72 16.50
CA VAL A 576 -12.10 19.86 16.75
C VAL A 576 -13.42 19.44 17.40
N ASP A 577 -14.02 18.35 16.92
CA ASP A 577 -15.25 17.81 17.52
C ASP A 577 -14.99 17.29 18.94
N ALA A 578 -13.85 16.64 19.19
CA ALA A 578 -13.43 16.21 20.52
C ALA A 578 -13.15 17.38 21.49
N ILE A 579 -12.60 18.50 21.02
CA ILE A 579 -12.41 19.72 21.84
C ILE A 579 -13.78 20.31 22.23
N ARG A 580 -14.73 20.38 21.30
CA ARG A 580 -16.13 20.77 21.61
C ARG A 580 -16.76 19.80 22.61
N GLU A 581 -16.62 18.49 22.42
CA GLU A 581 -17.20 17.45 23.30
C GLU A 581 -16.61 17.44 24.72
N VAL A 582 -15.40 17.96 24.92
CA VAL A 582 -14.76 18.10 26.25
C VAL A 582 -15.10 19.43 26.93
N THR A 583 -15.32 20.50 26.17
CA THR A 583 -15.56 21.87 26.69
C THR A 583 -17.04 22.26 26.72
N ASP A 584 -17.91 21.48 26.08
CA ASP A 584 -19.32 21.76 25.78
C ASP A 584 -19.57 23.05 24.94
N GLN A 585 -18.50 23.74 24.49
CA GLN A 585 -18.59 25.02 23.79
C GLN A 585 -18.89 24.85 22.30
N SER A 586 -20.18 24.80 21.95
CA SER A 586 -20.66 24.70 20.57
C SER A 586 -20.07 25.75 19.62
N GLY A 587 -19.83 26.98 20.12
CA GLY A 587 -19.24 28.10 19.37
C GLY A 587 -17.76 27.97 19.00
N PHE A 588 -17.07 26.87 19.35
CA PHE A 588 -15.73 26.57 18.79
C PHE A 588 -15.80 26.22 17.29
N LEU A 589 -16.98 25.87 16.79
CA LEU A 589 -17.29 25.87 15.36
C LEU A 589 -18.01 27.16 14.97
N ASN A 590 -17.75 27.66 13.76
CA ASN A 590 -18.55 28.73 13.19
C ASN A 590 -19.92 28.20 12.71
N ASP A 591 -20.93 29.07 12.68
CA ASP A 591 -22.31 28.73 12.31
C ASP A 591 -22.41 27.99 10.96
N ALA A 592 -21.47 28.26 10.03
CA ALA A 592 -21.41 27.62 8.73
C ALA A 592 -21.12 26.12 8.80
N LEU A 593 -20.25 25.68 9.72
CA LEU A 593 -19.97 24.26 9.98
C LEU A 593 -21.08 23.58 10.80
N GLY A 594 -21.94 24.36 11.45
CA GLY A 594 -22.99 23.85 12.32
C GLY A 594 -22.42 23.07 13.52
N GLY A 595 -23.16 22.06 13.99
CA GLY A 595 -22.83 21.34 15.22
C GLY A 595 -21.70 20.30 15.14
N SER A 596 -21.07 20.08 13.99
CA SER A 596 -19.99 19.06 13.85
C SER A 596 -19.10 19.27 12.62
N ALA A 597 -17.79 19.25 12.84
CA ALA A 597 -16.78 19.19 11.79
C ALA A 597 -16.78 17.85 11.05
N ILE A 598 -17.35 16.78 11.61
CA ILE A 598 -17.48 15.48 10.94
C ILE A 598 -18.66 15.47 9.94
N THR A 599 -19.79 16.08 10.28
CA THR A 599 -20.96 16.14 9.37
C THR A 599 -20.79 17.17 8.24
N SER A 600 -19.89 18.14 8.42
CA SER A 600 -19.40 19.05 7.36
C SER A 600 -18.69 18.25 6.26
N TRP A 601 -19.44 17.88 5.21
CA TRP A 601 -18.92 17.06 4.12
C TRP A 601 -17.86 17.78 3.27
N ASP A 602 -17.96 19.10 3.10
CA ASP A 602 -17.06 19.86 2.23
C ASP A 602 -15.81 20.38 2.96
N HIS A 603 -14.65 20.13 2.37
CA HIS A 603 -13.37 20.68 2.79
C HIS A 603 -13.25 22.21 2.58
N ARG A 604 -14.04 22.82 1.69
CA ARG A 604 -13.89 24.25 1.33
C ARG A 604 -14.42 25.25 2.35
N MET A 605 -15.15 24.79 3.36
CA MET A 605 -15.79 25.65 4.36
C MET A 605 -14.72 26.36 5.20
N GLU A 606 -14.84 27.67 5.41
CA GLU A 606 -13.78 28.46 6.06
C GLU A 606 -13.63 28.09 7.53
N SER A 607 -12.42 27.73 7.98
CA SER A 607 -12.11 27.45 9.40
C SER A 607 -10.61 27.40 9.64
N PHE A 608 -10.09 28.41 10.35
CA PHE A 608 -8.68 28.49 10.74
C PHE A 608 -8.24 27.31 11.62
N ALA A 609 -9.13 26.88 12.54
CA ALA A 609 -8.93 25.70 13.37
C ALA A 609 -8.71 24.43 12.53
N LEU A 610 -9.61 24.13 11.59
CA LEU A 610 -9.50 22.91 10.78
C LEU A 610 -8.29 22.92 9.84
N ASP A 611 -7.96 24.08 9.24
CA ASP A 611 -6.76 24.21 8.40
C ASP A 611 -5.46 24.06 9.22
N THR A 612 -5.42 24.60 10.45
CA THR A 612 -4.23 24.54 11.31
C THR A 612 -4.05 23.19 12.00
N LEU A 613 -5.15 22.50 12.35
CA LEU A 613 -5.14 21.17 12.98
C LEU A 613 -5.02 20.00 11.97
N GLY A 614 -5.04 20.29 10.66
CA GLY A 614 -4.62 19.37 9.61
C GLY A 614 -5.75 18.62 8.87
N ARG A 615 -6.83 19.31 8.48
CA ARG A 615 -7.89 18.70 7.65
C ARG A 615 -7.39 18.26 6.26
N CYS A 616 -8.07 17.27 5.68
CA CYS A 616 -7.88 16.87 4.28
C CYS A 616 -8.25 18.00 3.31
N GLN A 617 -7.33 18.39 2.43
CA GLN A 617 -7.52 19.44 1.40
C GLN A 617 -7.99 18.89 0.04
N ARG A 618 -8.07 17.57 -0.14
CA ARG A 618 -8.60 16.88 -1.34
C ARG A 618 -7.96 17.27 -2.68
N ASP A 619 -6.68 17.66 -2.66
CA ASP A 619 -5.84 17.70 -3.86
C ASP A 619 -5.46 16.28 -4.33
N GLU A 620 -5.04 15.43 -3.38
CA GLU A 620 -4.75 13.99 -3.52
C GLU A 620 -5.53 13.18 -2.46
N PRO A 621 -5.76 11.86 -2.64
CA PRO A 621 -6.50 11.05 -1.67
C PRO A 621 -5.83 11.03 -0.29
N CYS A 622 -6.56 11.43 0.76
CA CYS A 622 -6.00 11.61 2.11
C CYS A 622 -5.85 10.30 2.90
N GLU A 623 -5.09 9.35 2.35
CA GLU A 623 -4.71 8.06 2.97
C GLU A 623 -3.91 8.23 4.28
N ASP A 624 -3.31 9.40 4.48
CA ASP A 624 -2.39 9.76 5.57
C ASP A 624 -2.95 10.91 6.46
N SER A 625 -4.28 10.97 6.61
CA SER A 625 -4.96 11.86 7.56
C SER A 625 -4.41 11.63 8.99
N GLY A 626 -3.60 12.59 9.47
CA GLY A 626 -2.82 12.48 10.71
C GLY A 626 -1.30 12.68 10.55
N THR A 627 -0.76 12.79 9.32
CA THR A 627 0.65 13.18 9.10
C THR A 627 0.85 14.31 8.07
N SER A 628 -0.17 14.59 7.25
CA SER A 628 -0.14 15.61 6.19
C SER A 628 -0.27 17.05 6.74
N GLY A 629 0.78 17.52 7.41
CA GLY A 629 0.98 18.95 7.72
C GLY A 629 0.71 19.35 9.17
N GLY A 630 1.24 20.51 9.55
CA GLY A 630 0.85 21.21 10.77
C GLY A 630 1.61 20.90 12.05
N GLY A 631 2.47 19.87 12.16
CA GLY A 631 3.07 19.45 13.44
C GLY A 631 3.59 20.56 14.39
N LEU A 632 4.22 21.62 13.88
CA LEU A 632 4.55 22.82 14.67
C LEU A 632 3.35 23.79 14.83
N SER A 633 2.64 24.11 13.75
CA SER A 633 1.49 25.03 13.77
C SER A 633 0.34 24.55 14.67
N LYS A 634 0.00 23.26 14.61
CA LYS A 634 -0.95 22.54 15.45
C LYS A 634 -0.55 22.59 16.91
N SER A 635 0.73 22.38 17.23
CA SER A 635 1.23 22.64 18.58
C SER A 635 1.04 24.10 18.96
N LEU A 636 1.57 25.06 18.19
CA LEU A 636 1.47 26.48 18.52
C LEU A 636 0.03 26.96 18.72
N TYR A 637 -0.92 26.42 17.96
CA TYR A 637 -2.36 26.63 18.14
C TYR A 637 -2.85 26.07 19.48
N LEU A 638 -2.67 24.77 19.74
CA LEU A 638 -3.13 24.14 21.00
C LEU A 638 -2.44 24.72 22.26
N PHE A 639 -1.22 25.26 22.12
CA PHE A 639 -0.48 25.91 23.21
C PHE A 639 -0.84 27.40 23.42
N ASN A 640 -1.22 28.17 22.39
CA ASN A 640 -1.25 29.65 22.46
C ASN A 640 -2.40 30.35 21.70
N ASP A 641 -3.35 29.64 21.09
CA ASP A 641 -4.39 30.28 20.28
C ASP A 641 -5.42 31.06 21.14
N PRO A 642 -5.69 32.36 20.86
CA PRO A 642 -6.62 33.15 21.67
C PRO A 642 -8.10 32.74 21.55
N GLU A 643 -8.52 32.19 20.42
CA GLU A 643 -9.91 31.72 20.24
C GLU A 643 -10.12 30.43 21.05
N LEU A 644 -9.13 29.52 21.03
CA LEU A 644 -9.11 28.34 21.90
C LEU A 644 -9.07 28.74 23.39
N GLN A 645 -8.22 29.70 23.79
CA GLN A 645 -8.18 30.15 25.19
C GLN A 645 -9.53 30.73 25.65
N THR A 646 -10.19 31.53 24.79
CA THR A 646 -11.53 32.08 25.06
C THR A 646 -12.57 30.97 25.29
N VAL A 647 -12.49 29.87 24.53
CA VAL A 647 -13.34 28.68 24.68
C VAL A 647 -13.10 27.96 26.02
N LEU A 648 -11.85 27.83 26.46
CA LEU A 648 -11.50 27.20 27.73
C LEU A 648 -11.95 28.07 28.92
N ASP A 649 -11.73 29.39 28.84
CA ASP A 649 -12.13 30.35 29.87
C ASP A 649 -13.65 30.41 30.03
N ALA A 650 -14.40 30.31 28.93
CA ALA A 650 -15.87 30.22 28.93
C ALA A 650 -16.37 28.90 29.56
N SER A 651 -15.82 27.76 29.12
CA SER A 651 -16.17 26.44 29.67
C SER A 651 -15.89 26.35 31.17
N ALA A 652 -14.76 26.90 31.63
CA ALA A 652 -14.43 27.02 33.05
C ALA A 652 -15.42 27.91 33.82
N ALA A 653 -15.87 29.02 33.22
CA ALA A 653 -16.84 29.92 33.83
C ALA A 653 -18.22 29.26 33.98
N GLU A 654 -18.70 28.56 32.95
CA GLU A 654 -19.98 27.84 32.96
C GLU A 654 -19.94 26.67 33.95
N THR A 655 -18.84 25.92 33.96
CA THR A 655 -18.58 24.83 34.93
C THR A 655 -18.70 25.33 36.38
N LEU A 656 -18.14 26.51 36.70
CA LEU A 656 -18.22 27.11 38.04
C LEU A 656 -19.58 27.72 38.39
N GLN A 657 -20.36 28.13 37.39
CA GLN A 657 -21.70 28.69 37.57
C GLN A 657 -22.79 27.61 37.70
N SER A 658 -22.47 26.35 37.38
CA SER A 658 -23.36 25.21 37.57
C SER A 658 -23.75 25.05 39.05
N PRO A 659 -25.06 24.90 39.38
CA PRO A 659 -25.50 24.68 40.77
C PRO A 659 -25.03 23.35 41.34
N ASP A 660 -24.68 22.38 40.48
CA ASP A 660 -24.15 21.07 40.84
C ASP A 660 -22.61 21.03 40.89
N TRP A 661 -21.93 22.18 40.76
CA TRP A 661 -20.47 22.26 40.79
C TRP A 661 -19.88 21.74 42.10
N HIS A 662 -18.94 20.81 41.98
CA HIS A 662 -18.16 20.30 43.09
C HIS A 662 -16.83 19.75 42.55
N PRO A 663 -15.65 20.16 43.08
CA PRO A 663 -14.35 19.84 42.48
C PRO A 663 -14.15 18.37 42.16
N LYS A 664 -14.48 17.48 43.11
CA LYS A 664 -14.31 16.02 42.96
C LYS A 664 -15.27 15.36 41.97
N THR A 665 -16.29 16.08 41.54
CA THR A 665 -17.26 15.63 40.53
C THR A 665 -16.82 16.15 39.17
N SER A 666 -16.59 17.45 39.03
CA SER A 666 -16.16 18.08 37.77
C SER A 666 -14.81 17.56 37.26
N ILE A 667 -13.83 17.27 38.13
CA ILE A 667 -12.57 16.60 37.71
C ILE A 667 -12.89 15.23 37.09
N LYS A 668 -13.77 14.42 37.70
CA LYS A 668 -14.11 13.08 37.18
C LYS A 668 -14.84 13.17 35.85
N GLU A 669 -15.78 14.09 35.73
CA GLU A 669 -16.56 14.31 34.51
C GLU A 669 -15.65 14.70 33.34
N LEU A 670 -14.73 15.66 33.54
CA LEU A 670 -13.78 16.07 32.51
C LEU A 670 -12.83 14.91 32.09
N TYR A 671 -12.39 14.11 33.05
CA TYR A 671 -11.59 12.91 32.81
C TYR A 671 -12.38 11.82 32.06
N TRP A 672 -13.67 11.64 32.34
CA TRP A 672 -14.54 10.76 31.58
C TRP A 672 -14.73 11.26 30.14
N LYS A 673 -15.06 12.55 29.93
CA LYS A 673 -15.22 13.15 28.60
C LYS A 673 -13.93 12.99 27.76
N ALA A 674 -12.78 13.41 28.29
CA ALA A 674 -11.53 13.45 27.51
C ALA A 674 -10.85 12.08 27.30
N TYR A 675 -10.82 11.23 28.35
CA TYR A 675 -10.03 9.99 28.38
C TYR A 675 -10.86 8.71 28.55
N SER A 676 -12.18 8.83 28.73
CA SER A 676 -13.08 7.70 28.96
C SER A 676 -12.68 6.87 30.19
N ARG A 677 -12.10 7.52 31.21
CA ARG A 677 -11.71 6.92 32.50
C ARG A 677 -11.87 7.91 33.65
N LEU A 678 -11.87 7.39 34.88
CA LEU A 678 -11.61 8.20 36.07
C LEU A 678 -10.14 8.69 36.14
N PRO A 679 -9.87 9.80 36.86
CA PRO A 679 -8.50 10.17 37.25
C PRO A 679 -7.91 9.10 38.17
N THR A 680 -6.59 8.90 38.07
CA THR A 680 -5.81 8.12 39.05
C THR A 680 -5.75 8.82 40.40
N SER A 681 -5.34 8.12 41.45
CA SER A 681 -5.19 8.69 42.80
C SER A 681 -4.28 9.92 42.83
N ASP A 682 -3.21 9.93 42.02
CA ASP A 682 -2.21 11.00 42.01
C ASP A 682 -2.71 12.24 41.23
N GLU A 683 -3.32 12.03 40.05
CA GLU A 683 -4.02 13.09 39.30
C GLU A 683 -5.14 13.71 40.14
N MET A 684 -5.94 12.87 40.81
CA MET A 684 -7.02 13.33 41.68
C MET A 684 -6.48 14.09 42.89
N HIS A 685 -5.38 13.66 43.51
CA HIS A 685 -4.76 14.37 44.62
C HIS A 685 -4.25 15.75 44.20
N TYR A 686 -3.53 15.82 43.07
CA TYR A 686 -2.99 17.05 42.50
C TYR A 686 -4.08 18.09 42.22
N TRP A 687 -5.12 17.73 41.46
CA TRP A 687 -6.17 18.68 41.08
C TRP A 687 -7.01 19.17 42.26
N ASN A 688 -7.27 18.32 43.27
CA ASN A 688 -7.92 18.78 44.51
C ASN A 688 -7.03 19.78 45.27
N GLN A 689 -5.74 19.48 45.44
CA GLN A 689 -4.81 20.37 46.15
C GLN A 689 -4.70 21.74 45.46
N ALA A 690 -4.69 21.76 44.12
CA ALA A 690 -4.66 23.00 43.35
C ALA A 690 -5.97 23.81 43.50
N ILE A 691 -7.14 23.18 43.37
CA ILE A 691 -8.45 23.87 43.43
C ILE A 691 -8.81 24.33 44.85
N ASP A 692 -8.42 23.58 45.88
CA ASP A 692 -8.60 24.00 47.28
C ASP A 692 -7.63 25.12 47.68
N GLY A 693 -6.47 25.23 47.01
CA GLY A 693 -5.43 26.22 47.27
C GLY A 693 -5.51 27.52 46.44
N SER A 694 -6.42 27.61 45.45
CA SER A 694 -6.54 28.77 44.55
C SER A 694 -7.77 29.63 44.83
N GLU A 695 -7.59 30.95 44.85
CA GLU A 695 -8.69 31.92 44.75
C GLU A 695 -9.15 32.10 43.28
N ALA A 696 -8.23 31.96 42.32
CA ALA A 696 -8.48 31.98 40.88
C ALA A 696 -8.89 30.57 40.38
N LYS A 697 -10.13 30.18 40.67
CA LYS A 697 -10.63 28.82 40.34
C LYS A 697 -11.02 28.66 38.87
N GLN A 698 -11.37 29.73 38.17
CA GLN A 698 -11.71 29.70 36.76
C GLN A 698 -10.46 29.45 35.91
N ASP A 699 -9.43 30.27 36.11
CA ASP A 699 -8.11 30.20 35.49
C ASP A 699 -7.54 28.77 35.62
N LEU A 700 -7.59 28.19 36.83
CA LEU A 700 -7.10 26.84 37.09
C LEU A 700 -7.92 25.73 36.40
N LEU A 701 -9.22 25.91 36.21
CA LEU A 701 -10.04 24.96 35.44
C LEU A 701 -9.76 25.09 33.93
N SER A 702 -9.50 26.31 33.44
CA SER A 702 -9.04 26.57 32.08
C SER A 702 -7.68 25.90 31.83
N ASP A 703 -6.70 26.09 32.73
CA ASP A 703 -5.40 25.40 32.74
C ASP A 703 -5.56 23.86 32.79
N MET A 704 -6.53 23.34 33.56
CA MET A 704 -6.79 21.89 33.64
C MET A 704 -7.31 21.34 32.31
N MET A 705 -8.25 22.04 31.66
CA MET A 705 -8.74 21.67 30.33
C MET A 705 -7.60 21.78 29.29
N TRP A 706 -6.85 22.88 29.29
CA TRP A 706 -5.69 23.11 28.42
C TRP A 706 -4.66 21.99 28.52
N ALA A 707 -4.31 21.57 29.75
CA ALA A 707 -3.34 20.51 30.00
C ALA A 707 -3.85 19.12 29.56
N ILE A 708 -5.17 18.89 29.67
CA ILE A 708 -5.82 17.67 29.18
C ILE A 708 -5.82 17.62 27.65
N LEU A 709 -6.23 18.71 26.99
CA LEU A 709 -6.28 18.81 25.53
C LEU A 709 -4.89 18.76 24.87
N ASN A 710 -3.84 19.26 25.55
CA ASN A 710 -2.45 19.16 25.09
C ASN A 710 -1.77 17.81 25.43
N SER A 711 -2.48 16.87 26.08
CA SER A 711 -1.90 15.59 26.48
C SER A 711 -1.80 14.58 25.33
N ARG A 712 -0.85 13.64 25.45
CA ARG A 712 -0.77 12.48 24.54
C ARG A 712 -1.97 11.54 24.65
N GLU A 713 -2.61 11.46 25.81
CA GLU A 713 -3.78 10.58 26.01
C GLU A 713 -5.02 11.14 25.29
N PHE A 714 -5.12 12.47 25.14
CA PHE A 714 -6.16 13.13 24.36
C PHE A 714 -5.87 13.10 22.86
N ILE A 715 -4.73 13.69 22.43
CA ILE A 715 -4.38 13.93 21.02
C ILE A 715 -4.20 12.64 20.21
N TRP A 716 -4.03 11.48 20.85
CA TRP A 716 -3.80 10.20 20.19
C TRP A 716 -4.91 9.19 20.50
N ASN A 717 -5.46 8.58 19.45
CA ASN A 717 -6.16 7.31 19.57
C ASN A 717 -5.12 6.19 19.69
N HIS A 718 -5.13 5.51 20.83
CA HIS A 718 -4.00 4.71 21.34
C HIS A 718 -4.43 3.28 21.67
#